data_AF-A0A975JKC8-F1
#
_entry.id   AF-A0A975JKC8-F1
#
_cell.length_a   1.000
_cell.length_b   1.000
_cell.length_c   1.000
_cell.angle_alpha   90.00
_cell.angle_beta   90.00
_cell.angle_gamma   90.00
#
_symmetry.space_group_name_H-M   'P 1'
#
loop_
_entity.id
_entity.type
_entity.pdbx_description
1 polymer ?
#
loop_
_entity_poly.entity_id
_entity_poly.type
_entity_poly.pdbx_seq_one_letter_code
_entity_poly.pdbx_strand_id
1 'polypeptide(L)'
;MDEGIVGMLARVGLVLLAVWLGATPAIAEHYFVRTQGEYAAALQGVEAGDVIILANGEWRDFELVITGKGEPGKPITVISEDAGKVILTGQSSLRIGGEYVLVTGLVFKDGYSPRGEVISFRRTKDDQARNSRVTEVVIDNFSKPDRYESDYWVGIYGKNNRFDHNHLVGKTNKGVTLAVRLDSEESRENGHRIDHNYFGPRPVLGSNGGETLRIGTSRYSMYRSDTLVEDNIFDRTDGEVEIISSKSGGNIFRGNVFLRSRGTLTLRHGDDNVVERNVFLGGGKDFTGGIRVINRGQIVRGNYMEGLRGEAFSSALAVMNGVPNSPVNRYVEVDKARIENNSIVDSRRVAFNVGADEERSAPPINSTFANNLLSGLAGESFVEAYGEVSGIAFSANRVVQGSVADVLPGIEPAKTDLERAANGLLYPVDPALATVGAPRDLDPVSLDKVGVAWYPKPGDDIAFGSSGRVIAVAPGEDTLVDAVLSAGPGDVLLLQSGEYVANRAIPLDKALTLRGAFEEGSEPPTIVFTRPSLIELREGGNLQLADLIIDGALAPDSVGNSAIRTTTFPIKSNMRIELDGVTVRGLVVNRSFNVLTLGKSALADRVSIRNSRFHDITGAVVSAAAETEDFGQYNVEYLEIVENSFAAIGGPIADIYRGGRDESTFGPLVTIAGNRIADVGLATTNGSGASINLHGVQVARIERNEVAASAPFRVVHTVGTPQTVVKDNRFADTPSIVLEELEYDGVNRAELSGNTFADGTGN
;
A
#
# COMPACT_ATOMS: atom_id res chain seq x y z
N MET A 1 -89.46 -17.16 27.26
CA MET A 1 -88.69 -18.09 26.40
C MET A 1 -88.41 -17.38 25.08
N ASP A 2 -87.86 -16.19 25.10
CA ASP A 2 -86.56 -15.72 25.62
C ASP A 2 -85.47 -15.84 24.57
N GLU A 3 -85.26 -14.70 23.89
CA GLU A 3 -84.06 -13.87 23.97
C GLU A 3 -82.67 -14.49 23.71
N GLY A 4 -82.55 -15.79 23.43
CA GLY A 4 -81.25 -16.47 23.31
C GLY A 4 -80.62 -16.46 21.93
N ILE A 5 -81.37 -16.22 20.84
CA ILE A 5 -80.89 -16.55 19.49
C ILE A 5 -80.55 -15.33 18.62
N VAL A 6 -81.11 -14.14 18.92
CA VAL A 6 -80.85 -12.93 18.11
C VAL A 6 -79.56 -12.21 18.52
N GLY A 7 -79.08 -12.39 19.76
CA GLY A 7 -77.83 -11.79 20.25
C GLY A 7 -76.54 -12.53 19.84
N MET A 8 -76.63 -13.82 19.47
CA MET A 8 -75.46 -14.64 19.14
C MET A 8 -75.03 -14.47 17.68
N LEU A 9 -75.97 -14.23 16.75
CA LEU A 9 -75.67 -13.99 15.34
C LEU A 9 -75.13 -12.58 15.06
N ALA A 10 -75.52 -11.58 15.86
CA ALA A 10 -74.97 -10.22 15.76
C ALA A 10 -73.54 -10.10 16.32
N ARG A 11 -73.15 -10.92 17.31
CA ARG A 11 -71.79 -10.95 17.86
C ARG A 11 -70.80 -11.79 17.04
N VAL A 12 -71.28 -12.82 16.33
CA VAL A 12 -70.43 -13.60 15.40
C VAL A 12 -70.22 -12.86 14.07
N GLY A 13 -71.20 -12.05 13.63
CA GLY A 13 -71.06 -11.20 12.44
C GLY A 13 -70.06 -10.05 12.61
N LEU A 14 -69.93 -9.47 13.81
CA LEU A 14 -68.96 -8.39 14.10
C LEU A 14 -67.53 -8.90 14.32
N VAL A 15 -67.35 -10.15 14.77
CA VAL A 15 -66.02 -10.78 14.86
C VAL A 15 -65.54 -11.26 13.49
N LEU A 16 -66.45 -11.67 12.59
CA LEU A 16 -66.10 -12.02 11.21
C LEU A 16 -65.85 -10.80 10.32
N LEU A 17 -66.50 -9.64 10.58
CA LEU A 17 -66.19 -8.39 9.87
C LEU A 17 -64.85 -7.76 10.32
N ALA A 18 -64.39 -8.04 11.55
CA ALA A 18 -63.06 -7.64 12.02
C ALA A 18 -61.93 -8.55 11.52
N VAL A 19 -62.24 -9.78 11.10
CA VAL A 19 -61.30 -10.73 10.47
C VAL A 19 -61.25 -10.58 8.94
N TRP A 20 -62.16 -9.78 8.37
CA TRP A 20 -62.22 -9.43 6.93
C TRP A 20 -61.85 -7.97 6.62
N LEU A 21 -61.29 -7.24 7.59
CA LEU A 21 -60.24 -6.25 7.29
C LEU A 21 -58.98 -7.05 6.94
N GLY A 22 -59.07 -7.72 5.80
CA GLY A 22 -58.04 -8.60 5.28
C GLY A 22 -56.72 -7.84 5.24
N ALA A 23 -55.68 -8.52 5.70
CA ALA A 23 -54.30 -8.20 5.42
C ALA A 23 -54.19 -7.76 3.96
N THR A 24 -54.16 -6.45 3.73
CA THR A 24 -53.62 -5.91 2.49
C THR A 24 -52.22 -6.51 2.43
N PRO A 25 -51.85 -7.25 1.37
CA PRO A 25 -50.45 -7.60 1.19
C PRO A 25 -49.69 -6.27 1.30
N ALA A 26 -48.78 -6.16 2.27
CA ALA A 26 -47.89 -5.01 2.36
C ALA A 26 -47.13 -4.99 1.03
N ILE A 27 -47.58 -4.13 0.11
CA ILE A 27 -46.90 -3.87 -1.14
C ILE A 27 -45.66 -3.09 -0.73
N ALA A 28 -44.48 -3.58 -1.11
CA ALA A 28 -43.23 -2.86 -0.94
C ALA A 28 -43.39 -1.42 -1.46
N GLU A 29 -43.21 -0.43 -0.58
CA GLU A 29 -43.32 0.97 -0.96
C GLU A 29 -41.99 1.46 -1.52
N HIS A 30 -42.06 2.26 -2.58
CA HIS A 30 -40.90 2.86 -3.23
C HIS A 30 -40.85 4.36 -2.92
N TYR A 31 -39.90 4.75 -2.08
CA TYR A 31 -39.65 6.14 -1.70
C TYR A 31 -38.60 6.75 -2.63
N PHE A 32 -39.03 7.48 -3.65
CA PHE A 32 -38.10 8.23 -4.51
C PHE A 32 -37.75 9.58 -3.88
N VAL A 33 -36.49 9.78 -3.51
CA VAL A 33 -36.03 10.96 -2.75
C VAL A 33 -34.96 11.73 -3.50
N ARG A 34 -35.05 13.06 -3.48
CA ARG A 34 -34.16 14.02 -4.16
C ARG A 34 -33.31 14.85 -3.20
N THR A 35 -33.65 14.83 -1.91
CA THR A 35 -32.97 15.62 -0.88
C THR A 35 -32.71 14.80 0.38
N GLN A 36 -31.73 15.22 1.18
CA GLN A 36 -31.45 14.60 2.47
C GLN A 36 -32.66 14.68 3.44
N GLY A 37 -33.48 15.74 3.32
CA GLY A 37 -34.71 15.89 4.10
C GLY A 37 -35.80 14.89 3.70
N GLU A 38 -35.98 14.66 2.40
CA GLU A 38 -36.89 13.62 1.89
C GLU A 38 -36.42 12.22 2.29
N TYR A 39 -35.10 11.95 2.24
CA TYR A 39 -34.52 10.72 2.75
C TYR A 39 -34.83 10.50 4.24
N ALA A 40 -34.61 11.53 5.07
CA ALA A 40 -34.86 11.45 6.51
C ALA A 40 -36.34 11.21 6.81
N ALA A 41 -37.27 11.76 6.02
CA ALA A 41 -38.70 11.51 6.14
C ALA A 41 -39.06 10.07 5.76
N ALA A 42 -38.53 9.57 4.64
CA ALA A 42 -38.75 8.18 4.20
C ALA A 42 -38.27 7.17 5.24
N LEU A 43 -37.06 7.38 5.79
CA LEU A 43 -36.45 6.49 6.80
C LEU A 43 -37.32 6.30 8.05
N GLN A 44 -38.18 7.25 8.41
CA GLN A 44 -39.05 7.10 9.60
C GLN A 44 -40.16 6.06 9.41
N GLY A 45 -40.53 5.76 8.16
CA GLY A 45 -41.67 4.91 7.83
C GLY A 45 -41.30 3.59 7.16
N VAL A 46 -40.01 3.29 6.93
CA VAL A 46 -39.62 2.08 6.18
C VAL A 46 -39.96 0.80 6.93
N GLU A 47 -40.61 -0.12 6.22
CA GLU A 47 -40.95 -1.47 6.66
C GLU A 47 -40.22 -2.53 5.79
N ALA A 48 -40.37 -3.80 6.17
CA ALA A 48 -39.73 -4.90 5.47
C ALA A 48 -40.17 -4.99 4.00
N GLY A 49 -39.21 -4.85 3.09
CA GLY A 49 -39.43 -4.89 1.64
C GLY A 49 -39.41 -3.52 0.97
N ASP A 50 -39.48 -2.43 1.74
CA ASP A 50 -39.48 -1.08 1.19
C ASP A 50 -38.13 -0.70 0.56
N VAL A 51 -38.21 0.20 -0.42
CA VAL A 51 -37.07 0.68 -1.21
C VAL A 51 -37.00 2.19 -1.17
N ILE A 52 -35.91 2.74 -0.65
CA ILE A 52 -35.57 4.16 -0.80
C ILE A 52 -34.65 4.30 -2.03
N ILE A 53 -35.14 5.01 -3.05
CA ILE A 53 -34.42 5.28 -4.29
C ILE A 53 -33.86 6.69 -4.23
N LEU A 54 -32.52 6.82 -4.22
CA LEU A 54 -31.83 8.10 -4.27
C LEU A 54 -31.80 8.60 -5.71
N ALA A 55 -32.31 9.81 -5.96
CA ALA A 55 -32.23 10.46 -7.26
C ALA A 55 -30.77 10.69 -7.69
N ASN A 56 -30.53 10.59 -9.00
CA ASN A 56 -29.25 10.89 -9.62
C ASN A 56 -28.74 12.29 -9.25
N GLY A 57 -27.43 12.40 -9.02
CA GLY A 57 -26.78 13.68 -8.71
C GLY A 57 -25.77 13.58 -7.57
N GLU A 58 -25.28 14.75 -7.18
CA GLU A 58 -24.36 14.92 -6.06
C GLU A 58 -25.12 15.01 -4.73
N TRP A 59 -24.75 14.15 -3.78
CA TRP A 59 -25.21 14.14 -2.40
C TRP A 59 -24.05 14.55 -1.49
N ARG A 60 -23.81 15.86 -1.44
CA ARG A 60 -22.68 16.43 -0.71
C ARG A 60 -22.92 16.47 0.80
N ASP A 61 -21.87 16.18 1.58
CA ASP A 61 -21.87 16.25 3.04
C ASP A 61 -23.01 15.41 3.67
N PHE A 62 -23.26 14.22 3.12
CA PHE A 62 -24.36 13.36 3.51
C PHE A 62 -23.90 12.21 4.41
N GLU A 63 -24.19 12.33 5.70
CA GLU A 63 -23.97 11.28 6.69
C GLU A 63 -25.17 10.31 6.72
N LEU A 64 -25.29 9.52 5.65
CA LEU A 64 -26.36 8.56 5.40
C LEU A 64 -26.47 7.52 6.54
N VAL A 65 -27.70 7.27 6.99
CA VAL A 65 -28.01 6.25 8.01
C VAL A 65 -29.21 5.45 7.54
N ILE A 66 -29.06 4.13 7.44
CA ILE A 66 -30.16 3.20 7.20
C ILE A 66 -30.25 2.21 8.37
N THR A 67 -31.44 2.00 8.90
CA THR A 67 -31.70 1.05 9.98
C THR A 67 -33.17 0.64 9.94
N GLY A 68 -33.47 -0.55 10.45
CA GLY A 68 -34.82 -1.09 10.51
C GLY A 68 -34.78 -2.61 10.58
N LYS A 69 -35.95 -3.24 10.48
CA LYS A 69 -36.07 -4.69 10.54
C LYS A 69 -36.72 -5.22 9.26
N GLY A 70 -35.90 -5.55 8.28
CA GLY A 70 -36.33 -6.31 7.10
C GLY A 70 -36.56 -7.78 7.44
N GLU A 71 -36.91 -8.56 6.41
CA GLU A 71 -37.12 -10.00 6.50
C GLU A 71 -36.33 -10.75 5.41
N PRO A 72 -36.08 -12.06 5.55
CA PRO A 72 -35.56 -12.88 4.46
C PRO A 72 -36.37 -12.70 3.17
N GLY A 73 -35.72 -12.27 2.09
CA GLY A 73 -36.36 -11.99 0.80
C GLY A 73 -37.15 -10.68 0.71
N LYS A 74 -37.24 -9.90 1.80
CA LYS A 74 -37.83 -8.56 1.86
C LYS A 74 -36.94 -7.61 2.66
N PRO A 75 -35.73 -7.30 2.16
CA PRO A 75 -34.85 -6.38 2.85
C PRO A 75 -35.38 -4.95 2.77
N ILE A 76 -35.01 -4.11 3.74
CA ILE A 76 -35.12 -2.66 3.58
C ILE A 76 -33.97 -2.23 2.67
N THR A 77 -34.28 -1.57 1.55
CA THR A 77 -33.30 -1.30 0.50
C THR A 77 -33.02 0.20 0.35
N VAL A 78 -31.75 0.59 0.24
CA VAL A 78 -31.33 1.89 -0.29
C VAL A 78 -30.61 1.65 -1.61
N ILE A 79 -31.09 2.27 -2.68
CA ILE A 79 -30.58 2.06 -4.04
C ILE A 79 -30.44 3.39 -4.79
N SER A 80 -29.46 3.49 -5.67
CA SER A 80 -29.38 4.58 -6.65
C SER A 80 -30.45 4.48 -7.73
N GLU A 81 -30.99 5.61 -8.21
CA GLU A 81 -31.86 5.65 -9.40
C GLU A 81 -31.18 4.98 -10.60
N ASP A 82 -29.98 5.44 -10.96
CA ASP A 82 -29.09 4.76 -11.91
C ASP A 82 -27.74 4.46 -11.24
N ALA A 83 -27.25 3.24 -11.43
CA ALA A 83 -25.94 2.84 -10.92
C ALA A 83 -24.83 3.77 -11.42
N GLY A 84 -23.99 4.25 -10.49
CA GLY A 84 -22.88 5.16 -10.79
C GLY A 84 -23.24 6.65 -10.92
N LYS A 85 -24.52 7.01 -10.81
CA LYS A 85 -24.96 8.42 -10.93
C LYS A 85 -25.38 9.06 -9.60
N VAL A 86 -25.43 8.30 -8.51
CA VAL A 86 -25.61 8.82 -7.15
C VAL A 86 -24.24 8.93 -6.48
N ILE A 87 -23.75 10.15 -6.36
CA ILE A 87 -22.36 10.44 -5.95
C ILE A 87 -22.38 11.14 -4.60
N LEU A 88 -21.87 10.49 -3.57
CA LEU A 88 -21.68 11.05 -2.24
C LEU A 88 -20.30 11.73 -2.17
N THR A 89 -20.28 13.04 -1.96
CA THR A 89 -19.07 13.88 -1.98
C THR A 89 -18.89 14.63 -0.65
N GLY A 90 -17.76 15.34 -0.51
CA GLY A 90 -17.47 16.12 0.71
C GLY A 90 -17.34 15.22 1.93
N GLN A 91 -17.91 15.65 3.05
CA GLN A 91 -17.90 14.91 4.32
C GLN A 91 -19.09 13.95 4.42
N SER A 92 -19.07 12.90 3.59
CA SER A 92 -20.13 11.89 3.53
C SER A 92 -19.73 10.56 4.19
N SER A 93 -20.72 9.81 4.68
CA SER A 93 -20.53 8.47 5.24
C SER A 93 -21.83 7.67 5.22
N LEU A 94 -21.77 6.36 5.45
CA LEU A 94 -22.90 5.44 5.54
C LEU A 94 -22.81 4.62 6.84
N ARG A 95 -23.89 4.58 7.62
CA ARG A 95 -24.04 3.66 8.75
C ARG A 95 -25.29 2.80 8.59
N ILE A 96 -25.14 1.52 8.90
CA ILE A 96 -26.17 0.49 8.74
C ILE A 96 -26.48 -0.11 10.12
N GLY A 97 -27.74 -0.11 10.53
CA GLY A 97 -28.23 -0.78 11.74
C GLY A 97 -29.34 -1.78 11.42
N GLY A 98 -29.75 -2.55 12.41
CA GLY A 98 -30.89 -3.47 12.29
C GLY A 98 -30.61 -4.77 11.53
N GLU A 99 -31.63 -5.31 10.86
CA GLU A 99 -31.57 -6.63 10.21
C GLU A 99 -32.10 -6.59 8.78
N TYR A 100 -31.49 -7.38 7.89
CA TYR A 100 -31.88 -7.50 6.49
C TYR A 100 -31.96 -6.14 5.78
N VAL A 101 -30.87 -5.39 5.80
CA VAL A 101 -30.72 -4.15 5.04
C VAL A 101 -29.90 -4.41 3.78
N LEU A 102 -30.30 -3.85 2.65
CA LEU A 102 -29.57 -3.86 1.39
C LEU A 102 -29.18 -2.44 0.99
N VAL A 103 -27.90 -2.21 0.68
CA VAL A 103 -27.42 -0.96 0.08
C VAL A 103 -26.73 -1.26 -1.24
N THR A 104 -27.10 -0.56 -2.32
CA THR A 104 -26.50 -0.80 -3.65
C THR A 104 -26.45 0.43 -4.57
N GLY A 105 -25.44 0.47 -5.46
CA GLY A 105 -25.33 1.42 -6.56
C GLY A 105 -24.75 2.80 -6.22
N LEU A 106 -24.13 2.96 -5.05
CA LEU A 106 -23.61 4.25 -4.57
C LEU A 106 -22.14 4.47 -4.95
N VAL A 107 -21.74 5.73 -5.11
CA VAL A 107 -20.34 6.13 -5.35
C VAL A 107 -19.88 7.14 -4.31
N PHE A 108 -18.80 6.86 -3.58
CA PHE A 108 -18.11 7.81 -2.71
C PHE A 108 -16.84 8.31 -3.42
N LYS A 109 -16.74 9.61 -3.68
CA LYS A 109 -15.55 10.26 -4.25
C LYS A 109 -15.55 11.76 -3.92
N ASP A 110 -14.47 12.47 -4.27
CA ASP A 110 -14.38 13.94 -4.09
C ASP A 110 -14.67 14.39 -2.64
N GLY A 111 -14.11 13.66 -1.67
CA GLY A 111 -14.38 13.87 -0.25
C GLY A 111 -13.63 12.90 0.66
N TYR A 112 -14.08 12.81 1.92
CA TYR A 112 -13.57 11.89 2.93
C TYR A 112 -14.60 11.73 4.06
N SER A 113 -14.53 10.66 4.85
CA SER A 113 -15.48 10.50 5.96
C SER A 113 -15.20 11.52 7.09
N PRO A 114 -16.22 12.17 7.66
CA PRO A 114 -16.07 12.93 8.91
C PRO A 114 -15.95 12.01 10.15
N ARG A 115 -16.06 10.69 9.97
CA ARG A 115 -16.07 9.67 11.03
C ARG A 115 -14.83 8.78 10.96
N GLY A 116 -14.81 7.75 11.80
CA GLY A 116 -13.79 6.70 11.78
C GLY A 116 -13.97 5.68 10.64
N GLU A 117 -15.13 5.67 9.96
CA GLU A 117 -15.44 4.78 8.85
C GLU A 117 -16.18 5.53 7.73
N VAL A 118 -15.95 5.18 6.45
CA VAL A 118 -16.82 5.62 5.34
C VAL A 118 -18.13 4.83 5.35
N ILE A 119 -18.05 3.50 5.42
CA ILE A 119 -19.20 2.58 5.56
C ILE A 119 -19.04 1.81 6.88
N SER A 120 -20.07 1.84 7.72
CA SER A 120 -20.10 1.12 8.98
C SER A 120 -21.33 0.22 9.08
N PHE A 121 -21.13 -1.07 9.33
CA PHE A 121 -22.22 -2.03 9.62
C PHE A 121 -22.72 -1.93 11.07
N ARG A 122 -22.68 -0.71 11.63
CA ARG A 122 -23.38 -0.37 12.86
C ARG A 122 -23.78 1.10 12.85
N ARG A 123 -25.00 1.40 13.30
CA ARG A 123 -25.42 2.78 13.56
C ARG A 123 -24.85 3.29 14.87
N THR A 124 -24.89 2.46 15.91
CA THR A 124 -24.33 2.71 17.23
C THR A 124 -23.64 1.45 17.74
N LYS A 125 -23.07 1.47 18.95
CA LYS A 125 -22.48 0.26 19.55
C LYS A 125 -23.50 -0.88 19.70
N ASP A 126 -24.75 -0.52 20.04
CA ASP A 126 -25.83 -1.46 20.37
C ASP A 126 -26.71 -1.81 19.16
N ASP A 127 -26.70 -0.97 18.12
CA ASP A 127 -27.44 -1.17 16.87
C ASP A 127 -26.50 -1.53 15.72
N GLN A 128 -26.20 -2.83 15.62
CA GLN A 128 -25.32 -3.44 14.62
C GLN A 128 -26.16 -4.10 13.51
N ALA A 129 -25.70 -4.00 12.27
CA ALA A 129 -26.33 -4.65 11.13
C ALA A 129 -26.19 -6.18 11.21
N ARG A 130 -27.25 -6.91 10.89
CA ARG A 130 -27.22 -8.38 10.75
C ARG A 130 -27.93 -8.82 9.49
N ASN A 131 -27.49 -9.94 8.91
CA ASN A 131 -28.05 -10.48 7.67
C ASN A 131 -28.18 -9.41 6.55
N SER A 132 -27.30 -8.42 6.56
CA SER A 132 -27.36 -7.23 5.70
C SER A 132 -26.30 -7.29 4.60
N ARG A 133 -26.53 -6.57 3.51
CA ARG A 133 -25.69 -6.64 2.31
C ARG A 133 -25.35 -5.25 1.80
N VAL A 134 -24.07 -5.01 1.54
CA VAL A 134 -23.59 -3.86 0.75
C VAL A 134 -23.00 -4.42 -0.53
N THR A 135 -23.55 -4.00 -1.67
CA THR A 135 -23.13 -4.51 -2.97
C THR A 135 -23.10 -3.43 -4.02
N GLU A 136 -22.25 -3.57 -5.03
CA GLU A 136 -22.11 -2.60 -6.12
C GLU A 136 -21.92 -1.15 -5.63
N VAL A 137 -21.11 -0.96 -4.58
CA VAL A 137 -20.70 0.36 -4.09
C VAL A 137 -19.25 0.64 -4.49
N VAL A 138 -19.00 1.86 -4.94
CA VAL A 138 -17.66 2.37 -5.27
C VAL A 138 -17.18 3.31 -4.18
N ILE A 139 -15.93 3.15 -3.72
CA ILE A 139 -15.18 4.15 -2.97
C ILE A 139 -13.91 4.45 -3.76
N ASP A 140 -13.81 5.67 -4.29
CA ASP A 140 -12.75 6.11 -5.19
C ASP A 140 -12.07 7.36 -4.62
N ASN A 141 -10.81 7.21 -4.18
CA ASN A 141 -9.97 8.29 -3.65
C ASN A 141 -10.61 9.12 -2.51
N PHE A 142 -11.49 8.49 -1.72
CA PHE A 142 -12.22 9.12 -0.60
C PHE A 142 -11.39 9.16 0.70
N SER A 143 -10.12 9.53 0.57
CA SER A 143 -9.11 9.50 1.63
C SER A 143 -9.06 10.81 2.41
N LYS A 144 -8.74 10.73 3.71
CA LYS A 144 -8.42 11.91 4.53
C LYS A 144 -7.31 12.75 3.87
N PRO A 145 -7.33 14.08 4.01
CA PRO A 145 -6.28 14.94 3.45
C PRO A 145 -4.90 14.60 4.00
N ASP A 146 -4.78 14.45 5.32
CA ASP A 146 -3.53 14.04 5.97
C ASP A 146 -3.37 12.52 5.90
N ARG A 147 -2.27 12.08 5.29
CA ARG A 147 -1.87 10.68 5.17
C ARG A 147 -1.83 9.94 6.49
N TYR A 148 -1.53 10.60 7.61
CA TYR A 148 -1.42 9.93 8.90
C TYR A 148 -2.65 10.08 9.80
N GLU A 149 -3.67 10.83 9.37
CA GLU A 149 -5.00 10.78 9.99
C GLU A 149 -5.66 9.43 9.66
N SER A 150 -6.07 8.70 10.70
CA SER A 150 -6.58 7.34 10.55
C SER A 150 -8.08 7.28 10.36
N ASP A 151 -8.52 6.49 9.39
CA ASP A 151 -9.89 5.99 9.27
C ASP A 151 -9.91 4.58 8.64
N TYR A 152 -11.08 3.95 8.63
CA TYR A 152 -11.36 2.80 7.78
C TYR A 152 -12.27 3.25 6.64
N TRP A 153 -12.21 2.57 5.49
CA TRP A 153 -13.26 2.75 4.51
C TRP A 153 -14.48 1.90 4.86
N VAL A 154 -14.28 0.66 5.30
CA VAL A 154 -15.38 -0.24 5.62
C VAL A 154 -15.14 -0.90 6.98
N GLY A 155 -16.06 -0.72 7.92
CA GLY A 155 -16.09 -1.43 9.19
C GLY A 155 -17.27 -2.39 9.25
N ILE A 156 -17.00 -3.70 9.30
CA ILE A 156 -18.03 -4.75 9.41
C ILE A 156 -18.15 -5.20 10.87
N TYR A 157 -19.39 -5.25 11.36
CA TYR A 157 -19.81 -5.66 12.71
C TYR A 157 -21.01 -6.61 12.59
N GLY A 158 -21.51 -7.12 13.71
CA GLY A 158 -22.71 -7.96 13.75
C GLY A 158 -22.47 -9.36 13.17
N LYS A 159 -23.51 -9.98 12.58
CA LYS A 159 -23.44 -11.35 12.03
C LYS A 159 -24.10 -11.47 10.66
N ASN A 160 -23.64 -12.43 9.87
CA ASN A 160 -24.18 -12.88 8.59
C ASN A 160 -24.29 -11.76 7.54
N ASN A 161 -23.47 -10.72 7.68
CA ASN A 161 -23.39 -9.65 6.68
C ASN A 161 -22.59 -10.08 5.46
N ARG A 162 -22.93 -9.49 4.31
CA ARG A 162 -22.25 -9.70 3.03
C ARG A 162 -21.76 -8.37 2.46
N PHE A 163 -20.51 -8.34 2.02
CA PHE A 163 -19.90 -7.22 1.31
C PHE A 163 -19.38 -7.75 -0.02
N ASP A 164 -20.10 -7.49 -1.12
CA ASP A 164 -19.80 -8.15 -2.39
C ASP A 164 -19.97 -7.29 -3.66
N HIS A 165 -19.21 -7.57 -4.71
CA HIS A 165 -19.21 -6.78 -5.96
C HIS A 165 -18.91 -5.28 -5.78
N ASN A 166 -18.20 -4.91 -4.72
CA ASN A 166 -17.81 -3.53 -4.47
C ASN A 166 -16.46 -3.19 -5.11
N HIS A 167 -16.20 -1.89 -5.28
CA HIS A 167 -14.98 -1.35 -5.87
C HIS A 167 -14.34 -0.37 -4.89
N LEU A 168 -13.16 -0.70 -4.36
CA LEU A 168 -12.42 0.14 -3.42
C LEU A 168 -11.05 0.48 -4.01
N VAL A 169 -10.76 1.76 -4.27
CA VAL A 169 -9.50 2.17 -4.93
C VAL A 169 -8.98 3.52 -4.44
N GLY A 170 -7.66 3.61 -4.20
CA GLY A 170 -7.00 4.90 -3.91
C GLY A 170 -7.04 5.35 -2.45
N LYS A 171 -7.02 4.42 -1.48
CA LYS A 171 -6.89 4.79 -0.06
C LYS A 171 -5.44 5.20 0.23
N THR A 172 -5.21 6.47 0.58
CA THR A 172 -3.85 7.02 0.73
C THR A 172 -3.48 7.29 2.18
N ASN A 173 -4.46 7.37 3.08
CA ASN A 173 -4.24 7.65 4.49
C ASN A 173 -4.18 6.38 5.35
N LYS A 174 -3.64 6.52 6.56
CA LYS A 174 -3.48 5.47 7.56
C LYS A 174 -4.82 4.82 7.92
N GLY A 175 -4.74 3.55 8.29
CA GLY A 175 -5.88 2.74 8.67
C GLY A 175 -6.32 1.81 7.54
N VAL A 176 -6.73 0.61 7.94
CA VAL A 176 -7.10 -0.49 7.04
C VAL A 176 -8.25 -0.10 6.11
N THR A 177 -8.24 -0.58 4.85
CA THR A 177 -9.34 -0.31 3.91
C THR A 177 -10.64 -0.95 4.41
N LEU A 178 -10.64 -2.26 4.68
CA LEU A 178 -11.78 -3.00 5.24
C LEU A 178 -11.39 -3.72 6.53
N ALA A 179 -12.10 -3.47 7.63
CA ALA A 179 -11.95 -4.15 8.90
C ALA A 179 -13.20 -4.96 9.27
N VAL A 180 -13.03 -6.24 9.61
CA VAL A 180 -14.02 -6.99 10.40
C VAL A 180 -13.68 -6.82 11.88
N ARG A 181 -14.65 -6.36 12.67
CA ARG A 181 -14.47 -6.00 14.07
C ARG A 181 -15.11 -7.04 14.98
N LEU A 182 -14.46 -7.35 16.10
CA LEU A 182 -14.86 -8.40 17.06
C LEU A 182 -15.03 -7.84 18.48
N ASP A 183 -15.31 -6.54 18.59
CA ASP A 183 -15.33 -5.77 19.83
C ASP A 183 -16.56 -6.02 20.70
N SER A 184 -17.51 -6.85 20.25
CA SER A 184 -18.64 -7.37 21.01
C SER A 184 -18.91 -8.85 20.70
N GLU A 185 -19.66 -9.55 21.56
CA GLU A 185 -20.04 -10.95 21.34
C GLU A 185 -20.91 -11.12 20.10
N GLU A 186 -21.74 -10.12 19.80
CA GLU A 186 -22.61 -10.06 18.64
C GLU A 186 -21.85 -9.91 17.32
N SER A 187 -20.55 -9.57 17.36
CA SER A 187 -19.69 -9.45 16.18
C SER A 187 -18.69 -10.62 16.01
N ARG A 188 -18.69 -11.60 16.91
CA ARG A 188 -17.84 -12.83 16.85
C ARG A 188 -18.61 -13.99 16.27
N GLU A 189 -17.93 -15.03 15.78
CA GLU A 189 -18.56 -16.18 15.11
C GLU A 189 -19.62 -15.66 14.11
N ASN A 190 -19.15 -14.73 13.28
CA ASN A 190 -20.02 -13.81 12.57
C ASN A 190 -20.50 -14.35 11.24
N GLY A 191 -19.81 -15.32 10.63
CA GLY A 191 -20.23 -15.89 9.34
C GLY A 191 -20.32 -14.82 8.24
N HIS A 192 -19.51 -13.75 8.33
CA HIS A 192 -19.47 -12.73 7.29
C HIS A 192 -18.95 -13.30 5.97
N ARG A 193 -19.43 -12.75 4.86
CA ARG A 193 -18.95 -13.09 3.51
C ARG A 193 -18.48 -11.85 2.77
N ILE A 194 -17.23 -11.87 2.32
CA ILE A 194 -16.59 -10.81 1.56
C ILE A 194 -16.19 -11.40 0.21
N ASP A 195 -16.97 -11.12 -0.85
CA ASP A 195 -16.81 -11.84 -2.12
C ASP A 195 -16.94 -10.98 -3.40
N HIS A 196 -16.25 -11.35 -4.48
CA HIS A 196 -16.32 -10.65 -5.77
C HIS A 196 -15.98 -9.15 -5.72
N ASN A 197 -15.23 -8.70 -4.71
CA ASN A 197 -14.84 -7.29 -4.61
C ASN A 197 -13.57 -7.02 -5.43
N TYR A 198 -13.51 -5.83 -6.00
CA TYR A 198 -12.28 -5.27 -6.56
C TYR A 198 -11.63 -4.36 -5.52
N PHE A 199 -10.59 -4.87 -4.86
CA PHE A 199 -9.65 -4.06 -4.09
C PHE A 199 -8.56 -3.57 -5.05
N GLY A 200 -8.78 -2.39 -5.61
CA GLY A 200 -7.86 -1.77 -6.56
C GLY A 200 -6.61 -1.20 -5.90
N PRO A 201 -5.79 -0.48 -6.70
CA PRO A 201 -4.53 0.08 -6.24
C PRO A 201 -4.63 0.84 -4.93
N ARG A 202 -3.77 0.45 -3.98
CA ARG A 202 -3.52 1.16 -2.73
C ARG A 202 -2.04 1.51 -2.71
N PRO A 203 -1.66 2.80 -2.81
CA PRO A 203 -0.25 3.17 -2.86
C PRO A 203 0.45 2.89 -1.52
N VAL A 204 1.78 2.86 -1.56
CA VAL A 204 2.62 2.72 -0.37
C VAL A 204 2.24 3.80 0.65
N LEU A 205 1.97 3.40 1.90
CA LEU A 205 1.62 4.35 2.95
C LEU A 205 2.85 5.09 3.48
N GLY A 206 4.02 4.45 3.49
CA GLY A 206 5.22 4.99 4.13
C GLY A 206 5.19 4.85 5.66
N SER A 207 4.38 3.93 6.19
CA SER A 207 4.22 3.63 7.63
C SER A 207 3.39 2.34 7.81
N ASN A 208 3.25 1.86 9.05
CA ASN A 208 2.31 0.82 9.45
C ASN A 208 0.85 1.30 9.44
N GLY A 209 -0.09 0.37 9.22
CA GLY A 209 -1.53 0.63 9.16
C GLY A 209 -2.02 0.80 7.73
N GLY A 210 -1.31 0.18 6.78
CA GLY A 210 -1.58 0.20 5.35
C GLY A 210 -2.46 -0.96 4.88
N GLU A 211 -2.99 -1.79 5.79
CA GLU A 211 -3.57 -3.09 5.42
C GLU A 211 -4.79 -2.93 4.51
N THR A 212 -4.97 -3.77 3.49
CA THR A 212 -6.19 -3.69 2.67
C THR A 212 -7.37 -4.34 3.38
N LEU A 213 -7.17 -5.52 3.97
CA LEU A 213 -8.19 -6.24 4.72
C LEU A 213 -7.65 -6.68 6.07
N ARG A 214 -8.41 -6.47 7.15
CA ARG A 214 -8.09 -6.98 8.47
C ARG A 214 -9.28 -7.66 9.12
N ILE A 215 -9.08 -8.85 9.67
CA ILE A 215 -10.15 -9.59 10.37
C ILE A 215 -9.77 -9.72 11.84
N GLY A 216 -10.39 -8.92 12.70
CA GLY A 216 -10.07 -8.86 14.12
C GLY A 216 -8.89 -7.93 14.46
N THR A 217 -8.36 -8.10 15.67
CA THR A 217 -7.21 -7.37 16.24
C THR A 217 -6.53 -8.28 17.26
N SER A 218 -5.29 -7.98 17.67
CA SER A 218 -4.60 -8.75 18.72
C SER A 218 -5.43 -8.93 19.99
N ARG A 219 -6.16 -7.90 20.43
CA ARG A 219 -7.01 -7.98 21.64
C ARG A 219 -8.09 -9.09 21.57
N TYR A 220 -8.59 -9.38 20.37
CA TYR A 220 -9.71 -10.28 20.15
C TYR A 220 -9.33 -11.53 19.34
N SER A 221 -8.03 -11.76 19.13
CA SER A 221 -7.56 -12.79 18.19
C SER A 221 -7.81 -14.22 18.62
N MET A 222 -8.05 -14.44 19.92
CA MET A 222 -8.40 -15.76 20.46
C MET A 222 -9.86 -16.15 20.22
N TYR A 223 -10.68 -15.23 19.71
CA TYR A 223 -12.06 -15.53 19.31
C TYR A 223 -12.12 -16.00 17.86
N ARG A 224 -13.08 -16.87 17.60
CA ARG A 224 -13.46 -17.21 16.23
C ARG A 224 -14.22 -16.06 15.59
N SER A 225 -13.91 -15.79 14.33
CA SER A 225 -14.70 -14.90 13.49
C SER A 225 -15.52 -15.69 12.48
N ASP A 226 -15.00 -16.78 11.92
CA ASP A 226 -15.68 -17.56 10.86
C ASP A 226 -16.02 -16.71 9.62
N THR A 227 -15.19 -15.70 9.30
CA THR A 227 -15.36 -14.89 8.09
C THR A 227 -14.90 -15.68 6.87
N LEU A 228 -15.67 -15.63 5.80
CA LEU A 228 -15.32 -16.13 4.46
C LEU A 228 -14.91 -14.97 3.55
N VAL A 229 -13.71 -15.04 2.99
CA VAL A 229 -13.16 -14.10 2.01
C VAL A 229 -12.88 -14.87 0.73
N GLU A 230 -13.70 -14.69 -0.30
CA GLU A 230 -13.58 -15.49 -1.52
C GLU A 230 -13.76 -14.74 -2.83
N ASP A 231 -13.06 -15.18 -3.88
CA ASP A 231 -13.22 -14.66 -5.24
C ASP A 231 -13.06 -13.13 -5.36
N ASN A 232 -12.20 -12.52 -4.53
CA ASN A 232 -11.84 -11.11 -4.62
C ASN A 232 -10.55 -10.93 -5.42
N ILE A 233 -10.36 -9.74 -6.00
CA ILE A 233 -9.06 -9.33 -6.57
C ILE A 233 -8.44 -8.23 -5.73
N PHE A 234 -7.17 -8.44 -5.37
CA PHE A 234 -6.28 -7.47 -4.74
C PHE A 234 -5.26 -7.02 -5.79
N ASP A 235 -5.50 -5.89 -6.45
CA ASP A 235 -4.69 -5.36 -7.54
C ASP A 235 -3.82 -4.20 -7.07
N ARG A 236 -2.49 -4.42 -7.03
CA ARG A 236 -1.49 -3.41 -6.60
C ARG A 236 -1.82 -2.79 -5.25
N THR A 237 -2.22 -3.64 -4.31
CA THR A 237 -2.52 -3.25 -2.93
C THR A 237 -1.22 -3.18 -2.13
N ASP A 238 -0.50 -2.07 -2.26
CA ASP A 238 0.91 -1.91 -1.83
C ASP A 238 1.07 -1.15 -0.50
N GLY A 239 -0.03 -0.96 0.24
CA GLY A 239 -0.06 -0.07 1.41
C GLY A 239 1.01 -0.36 2.46
N GLU A 240 1.29 -1.63 2.73
CA GLU A 240 2.31 -2.12 3.67
C GLU A 240 2.63 -3.62 3.47
N VAL A 241 3.37 -4.24 4.40
CA VAL A 241 3.70 -5.68 4.34
C VAL A 241 2.50 -6.63 4.47
N GLU A 242 1.39 -6.23 5.13
CA GLU A 242 0.17 -7.03 5.25
C GLU A 242 -0.93 -6.55 4.28
N ILE A 243 -1.12 -7.22 3.13
CA ILE A 243 -2.29 -6.99 2.26
C ILE A 243 -3.55 -7.42 3.01
N ILE A 244 -3.53 -8.66 3.50
CA ILE A 244 -4.53 -9.21 4.41
C ILE A 244 -3.86 -9.51 5.74
N SER A 245 -4.45 -9.00 6.82
CA SER A 245 -4.04 -9.24 8.19
C SER A 245 -5.13 -10.03 8.93
N SER A 246 -5.03 -11.36 8.95
CA SER A 246 -5.94 -12.21 9.74
C SER A 246 -5.51 -12.16 11.20
N LYS A 247 -6.39 -11.64 12.06
CA LYS A 247 -6.16 -11.43 13.51
C LYS A 247 -7.32 -12.01 14.33
N SER A 248 -7.80 -13.19 13.94
CA SER A 248 -8.84 -13.99 14.60
C SER A 248 -8.80 -15.44 14.12
N GLY A 249 -9.56 -16.32 14.76
CA GLY A 249 -9.60 -17.74 14.39
C GLY A 249 -10.73 -18.12 13.43
N GLY A 250 -10.56 -19.24 12.74
CA GLY A 250 -11.61 -19.91 11.97
C GLY A 250 -11.98 -19.29 10.62
N ASN A 251 -11.19 -18.33 10.11
CA ASN A 251 -11.48 -17.68 8.83
C ASN A 251 -11.10 -18.56 7.64
N ILE A 252 -11.75 -18.33 6.50
CA ILE A 252 -11.43 -18.99 5.23
C ILE A 252 -11.13 -17.93 4.18
N PHE A 253 -9.96 -18.04 3.54
CA PHE A 253 -9.52 -17.23 2.41
C PHE A 253 -9.40 -18.14 1.18
N ARG A 254 -10.31 -18.01 0.21
CA ARG A 254 -10.40 -18.94 -0.92
C ARG A 254 -10.53 -18.26 -2.29
N GLY A 255 -9.82 -18.75 -3.31
CA GLY A 255 -10.09 -18.33 -4.70
C GLY A 255 -9.75 -16.86 -5.00
N ASN A 256 -9.09 -16.15 -4.08
CA ASN A 256 -8.73 -14.75 -4.30
C ASN A 256 -7.51 -14.66 -5.23
N VAL A 257 -7.44 -13.56 -5.99
CA VAL A 257 -6.29 -13.26 -6.86
C VAL A 257 -5.56 -12.02 -6.36
N PHE A 258 -4.24 -12.12 -6.21
CA PHE A 258 -3.35 -11.02 -5.86
C PHE A 258 -2.51 -10.64 -7.08
N LEU A 259 -2.71 -9.45 -7.62
CA LEU A 259 -2.07 -8.98 -8.85
C LEU A 259 -1.04 -7.91 -8.53
N ARG A 260 0.26 -8.24 -8.68
CA ARG A 260 1.38 -7.30 -8.51
C ARG A 260 1.29 -6.49 -7.20
N SER A 261 0.82 -7.11 -6.13
CA SER A 261 0.61 -6.47 -4.83
C SER A 261 1.82 -6.69 -3.92
N ARG A 262 2.40 -5.59 -3.43
CA ARG A 262 3.52 -5.60 -2.48
C ARG A 262 2.99 -5.92 -1.09
N GLY A 263 3.52 -6.97 -0.46
CA GLY A 263 3.02 -7.49 0.82
C GLY A 263 2.44 -8.90 0.71
N THR A 264 1.70 -9.32 1.74
CA THR A 264 1.33 -10.73 1.97
C THR A 264 -0.10 -10.92 2.47
N LEU A 265 -0.63 -12.14 2.28
CA LEU A 265 -1.67 -12.67 3.15
C LEU A 265 -1.01 -13.19 4.42
N THR A 266 -1.13 -12.45 5.52
CA THR A 266 -0.56 -12.81 6.82
C THR A 266 -1.63 -13.38 7.76
N LEU A 267 -1.38 -14.59 8.25
CA LEU A 267 -2.09 -15.19 9.38
C LEU A 267 -1.53 -14.64 10.69
N ARG A 268 -1.76 -13.35 10.95
CA ARG A 268 -0.99 -12.55 11.92
C ARG A 268 -1.26 -12.93 13.37
N HIS A 269 -2.51 -13.18 13.71
CA HIS A 269 -2.96 -13.72 15.00
C HIS A 269 -4.18 -14.63 14.80
N GLY A 270 -4.44 -15.51 15.76
CA GLY A 270 -5.60 -16.39 15.77
C GLY A 270 -5.35 -17.71 15.03
N ASP A 271 -6.11 -18.73 15.41
CA ASP A 271 -5.84 -20.13 15.09
C ASP A 271 -6.86 -20.72 14.10
N ASP A 272 -6.54 -21.87 13.51
CA ASP A 272 -7.45 -22.69 12.70
C ASP A 272 -8.04 -21.97 11.48
N ASN A 273 -7.25 -21.13 10.79
CA ASN A 273 -7.66 -20.52 9.53
C ASN A 273 -7.30 -21.41 8.33
N VAL A 274 -8.05 -21.23 7.24
CA VAL A 274 -7.82 -21.93 5.97
C VAL A 274 -7.49 -20.92 4.88
N VAL A 275 -6.35 -21.09 4.22
CA VAL A 275 -5.92 -20.34 3.04
C VAL A 275 -5.80 -21.32 1.89
N GLU A 276 -6.76 -21.31 0.96
CA GLU A 276 -6.80 -22.31 -0.09
C GLU A 276 -7.16 -21.80 -1.48
N ARG A 277 -6.56 -22.41 -2.51
CA ARG A 277 -6.91 -22.12 -3.92
C ARG A 277 -6.77 -20.64 -4.31
N ASN A 278 -5.96 -19.86 -3.60
CA ASN A 278 -5.66 -18.47 -3.97
C ASN A 278 -4.55 -18.44 -5.03
N VAL A 279 -4.51 -17.36 -5.81
CA VAL A 279 -3.56 -17.15 -6.90
C VAL A 279 -2.82 -15.84 -6.71
N PHE A 280 -1.49 -15.88 -6.63
CA PHE A 280 -0.63 -14.71 -6.49
C PHE A 280 0.20 -14.56 -7.75
N LEU A 281 0.05 -13.44 -8.46
CA LEU A 281 0.77 -13.13 -9.69
C LEU A 281 1.59 -11.87 -9.46
N GLY A 282 2.84 -12.03 -9.02
CA GLY A 282 3.72 -10.91 -8.67
C GLY A 282 4.29 -10.18 -9.88
N GLY A 283 4.40 -10.85 -11.02
CA GLY A 283 4.96 -10.26 -12.25
C GLY A 283 6.41 -9.78 -12.10
N GLY A 284 7.15 -10.28 -11.11
CA GLY A 284 8.51 -9.86 -10.83
C GLY A 284 8.64 -8.49 -10.16
N LYS A 285 7.54 -7.89 -9.68
CA LYS A 285 7.59 -6.63 -8.95
C LYS A 285 8.21 -6.82 -7.56
N ASP A 286 9.02 -5.85 -7.13
CA ASP A 286 9.68 -5.90 -5.82
C ASP A 286 8.71 -6.10 -4.66
N PHE A 287 9.12 -6.87 -3.66
CA PHE A 287 8.38 -7.09 -2.42
C PHE A 287 6.97 -7.69 -2.57
N THR A 288 6.59 -8.18 -3.75
CA THR A 288 5.38 -9.02 -3.87
C THR A 288 5.62 -10.31 -3.11
N GLY A 289 4.80 -10.56 -2.10
CA GLY A 289 4.85 -11.76 -1.28
C GLY A 289 3.62 -12.64 -1.47
N GLY A 290 3.64 -13.79 -0.79
CA GLY A 290 2.52 -14.74 -0.82
C GLY A 290 1.91 -14.87 0.56
N ILE A 291 2.17 -15.99 1.21
CA ILE A 291 1.50 -16.38 2.46
C ILE A 291 2.50 -16.39 3.62
N ARG A 292 2.14 -15.71 4.72
CA ARG A 292 2.90 -15.74 5.98
C ARG A 292 2.12 -16.48 7.07
N VAL A 293 2.69 -17.56 7.56
CA VAL A 293 2.10 -18.51 8.52
C VAL A 293 2.66 -18.28 9.91
N ILE A 294 1.77 -17.96 10.86
CA ILE A 294 2.02 -17.82 12.30
C ILE A 294 0.86 -18.53 13.03
N ASN A 295 1.02 -18.84 14.32
CA ASN A 295 -0.03 -19.39 15.18
C ASN A 295 -0.45 -20.82 14.75
N ARG A 296 -1.55 -21.32 15.33
CA ARG A 296 -1.84 -22.76 15.37
C ARG A 296 -2.88 -23.21 14.36
N GLY A 297 -2.80 -24.49 13.95
CA GLY A 297 -3.83 -25.17 13.19
C GLY A 297 -4.07 -24.62 11.77
N GLN A 298 -3.16 -23.80 11.25
CA GLN A 298 -3.32 -23.16 9.96
C GLN A 298 -3.27 -24.19 8.83
N ILE A 299 -4.19 -24.09 7.87
CA ILE A 299 -4.20 -24.91 6.65
C ILE A 299 -3.90 -24.01 5.46
N VAL A 300 -2.82 -24.31 4.73
CA VAL A 300 -2.41 -23.60 3.52
C VAL A 300 -2.32 -24.60 2.38
N ARG A 301 -3.33 -24.63 1.50
CA ARG A 301 -3.40 -25.68 0.48
C ARG A 301 -3.90 -25.28 -0.90
N GLY A 302 -3.35 -25.90 -1.94
CA GLY A 302 -3.86 -25.69 -3.30
C GLY A 302 -3.62 -24.28 -3.85
N ASN A 303 -2.78 -23.47 -3.22
CA ASN A 303 -2.51 -22.10 -3.66
C ASN A 303 -1.45 -22.08 -4.76
N TYR A 304 -1.56 -21.11 -5.68
CA TYR A 304 -0.60 -20.88 -6.76
C TYR A 304 0.08 -19.52 -6.58
N MET A 305 1.41 -19.47 -6.63
CA MET A 305 2.22 -18.28 -6.40
C MET A 305 3.29 -18.17 -7.48
N GLU A 306 3.24 -17.13 -8.31
CA GLU A 306 4.14 -16.93 -9.46
C GLU A 306 4.78 -15.54 -9.44
N GLY A 307 6.07 -15.45 -9.73
CA GLY A 307 6.73 -14.17 -9.96
C GLY A 307 6.91 -13.32 -8.70
N LEU A 308 7.02 -13.93 -7.52
CA LEU A 308 7.12 -13.22 -6.24
C LEU A 308 8.57 -12.86 -5.90
N ARG A 309 8.83 -11.62 -5.47
CA ARG A 309 10.19 -11.09 -5.21
C ARG A 309 10.44 -10.67 -3.76
N GLY A 310 9.48 -10.85 -2.87
CA GLY A 310 9.68 -10.61 -1.46
C GLY A 310 10.56 -11.66 -0.78
N GLU A 311 11.14 -11.27 0.34
CA GLU A 311 12.01 -12.07 1.22
C GLU A 311 11.61 -11.86 2.69
N ALA A 312 12.21 -12.63 3.60
CA ALA A 312 11.91 -12.61 5.03
C ALA A 312 10.38 -12.66 5.26
N PHE A 313 9.80 -11.63 5.89
CA PHE A 313 8.36 -11.52 6.15
C PHE A 313 7.48 -11.44 4.90
N SER A 314 8.06 -11.06 3.77
CA SER A 314 7.37 -10.95 2.46
C SER A 314 7.70 -12.10 1.50
N SER A 315 8.32 -13.18 1.98
CA SER A 315 8.62 -14.36 1.15
C SER A 315 7.36 -14.89 0.44
N ALA A 316 7.55 -15.60 -0.68
CA ALA A 316 6.44 -16.29 -1.36
C ALA A 316 5.69 -17.22 -0.38
N LEU A 317 6.44 -17.90 0.47
CA LEU A 317 5.93 -18.55 1.66
C LEU A 317 6.88 -18.30 2.83
N ALA A 318 6.36 -17.77 3.93
CA ALA A 318 7.11 -17.57 5.17
C ALA A 318 6.45 -18.35 6.31
N VAL A 319 7.19 -19.28 6.92
CA VAL A 319 6.79 -19.93 8.18
C VAL A 319 7.62 -19.32 9.30
N MET A 320 6.95 -18.60 10.20
CA MET A 320 7.59 -17.77 11.21
C MET A 320 8.07 -18.57 12.43
N ASN A 321 9.11 -18.08 13.10
CA ASN A 321 9.39 -18.42 14.50
C ASN A 321 8.43 -17.67 15.43
N GLY A 322 8.09 -18.29 16.57
CA GLY A 322 7.24 -17.71 17.61
C GLY A 322 8.02 -17.25 18.84
N VAL A 323 7.34 -16.52 19.72
CA VAL A 323 7.83 -16.15 21.05
C VAL A 323 7.33 -17.18 22.08
N PRO A 324 8.20 -17.81 22.88
CA PRO A 324 7.77 -18.71 23.95
C PRO A 324 6.85 -17.98 24.94
N ASN A 325 5.75 -18.64 25.36
CA ASN A 325 4.73 -18.03 26.24
C ASN A 325 4.24 -16.66 25.74
N SER A 326 4.08 -16.55 24.42
CA SER A 326 3.78 -15.31 23.70
C SER A 326 2.63 -14.51 24.30
N PRO A 327 2.83 -13.21 24.60
CA PRO A 327 1.72 -12.27 24.78
C PRO A 327 0.84 -12.19 23.52
N VAL A 328 -0.44 -11.86 23.69
CA VAL A 328 -1.44 -11.89 22.60
C VAL A 328 -1.11 -10.99 21.39
N ASN A 329 -0.30 -9.95 21.60
CA ASN A 329 0.13 -9.01 20.57
C ASN A 329 1.50 -9.33 19.95
N ARG A 330 2.18 -10.41 20.39
CA ARG A 330 3.44 -10.89 19.80
C ARG A 330 3.15 -11.99 18.77
N TYR A 331 4.11 -12.89 18.53
CA TYR A 331 4.02 -13.98 17.56
C TYR A 331 3.86 -15.30 18.33
N VAL A 332 2.73 -16.00 18.14
CA VAL A 332 2.54 -17.33 18.73
C VAL A 332 3.24 -18.36 17.85
N GLU A 333 3.88 -19.34 18.50
CA GLU A 333 4.51 -20.49 17.84
C GLU A 333 3.59 -21.14 16.79
N VAL A 334 4.17 -21.50 15.66
CA VAL A 334 3.48 -22.29 14.63
C VAL A 334 3.34 -23.72 15.14
N ASP A 335 2.11 -24.17 15.37
CA ASP A 335 1.81 -25.54 15.83
C ASP A 335 0.73 -26.16 14.94
N LYS A 336 0.93 -27.39 14.46
CA LYS A 336 -0.03 -28.12 13.62
C LYS A 336 -0.39 -27.41 12.31
N ALA A 337 0.54 -26.67 11.71
CA ALA A 337 0.34 -26.13 10.39
C ALA A 337 0.36 -27.25 9.33
N ARG A 338 -0.54 -27.18 8.36
CA ARG A 338 -0.61 -28.08 7.21
C ARG A 338 -0.43 -27.29 5.93
N ILE A 339 0.72 -27.45 5.29
CA ILE A 339 1.09 -26.72 4.08
C ILE A 339 1.26 -27.73 2.95
N GLU A 340 0.22 -27.90 2.14
CA GLU A 340 0.14 -29.01 1.18
C GLU A 340 -0.33 -28.58 -0.21
N ASN A 341 0.16 -29.21 -1.27
CA ASN A 341 -0.36 -28.99 -2.63
C ASN A 341 -0.30 -27.53 -3.10
N ASN A 342 0.73 -26.76 -2.73
CA ASN A 342 0.94 -25.41 -3.26
C ASN A 342 1.96 -25.43 -4.41
N SER A 343 1.76 -24.58 -5.41
CA SER A 343 2.76 -24.30 -6.45
C SER A 343 3.38 -22.94 -6.22
N ILE A 344 4.70 -22.89 -6.05
CA ILE A 344 5.49 -21.66 -5.94
C ILE A 344 6.47 -21.66 -7.11
N VAL A 345 6.28 -20.76 -8.06
CA VAL A 345 6.97 -20.75 -9.36
C VAL A 345 7.62 -19.40 -9.61
N ASP A 346 8.80 -19.40 -10.24
CA ASP A 346 9.56 -18.18 -10.56
C ASP A 346 9.56 -17.20 -9.38
N SER A 347 9.92 -17.67 -8.18
CA SER A 347 9.80 -16.87 -6.96
C SER A 347 11.11 -16.85 -6.18
N ARG A 348 11.38 -15.75 -5.49
CA ARG A 348 12.68 -15.55 -4.82
C ARG A 348 12.85 -16.44 -3.59
N ARG A 349 11.83 -16.56 -2.74
CA ARG A 349 12.02 -17.13 -1.40
C ARG A 349 10.87 -17.99 -0.90
N VAL A 350 11.20 -19.19 -0.44
CA VAL A 350 10.44 -19.95 0.56
C VAL A 350 11.29 -20.05 1.81
N ALA A 351 10.76 -19.69 2.97
CA ALA A 351 11.56 -19.62 4.18
C ALA A 351 10.86 -20.20 5.42
N PHE A 352 11.62 -20.92 6.24
CA PHE A 352 11.23 -21.48 7.53
C PHE A 352 11.98 -20.83 8.68
N ASN A 353 11.37 -20.83 9.88
CA ASN A 353 11.88 -20.15 11.08
C ASN A 353 12.14 -18.66 10.84
N VAL A 354 11.35 -18.02 9.99
CA VAL A 354 11.53 -16.60 9.65
C VAL A 354 11.42 -15.74 10.91
N GLY A 355 12.36 -14.82 11.08
CA GLY A 355 12.44 -13.96 12.25
C GLY A 355 12.98 -14.64 13.51
N ALA A 356 13.64 -15.81 13.41
CA ALA A 356 14.30 -16.42 14.56
C ALA A 356 15.36 -15.46 15.16
N ASP A 357 15.23 -15.20 16.45
CA ASP A 357 16.15 -14.40 17.26
C ASP A 357 16.02 -14.82 18.74
N GLU A 358 16.65 -14.08 19.66
CA GLU A 358 16.59 -14.39 21.10
C GLU A 358 15.16 -14.35 21.67
N GLU A 359 14.31 -13.44 21.19
CA GLU A 359 12.91 -13.32 21.64
C GLU A 359 12.02 -14.35 20.94
N ARG A 360 12.10 -14.39 19.61
CA ARG A 360 11.39 -15.31 18.73
C ARG A 360 12.19 -16.60 18.64
N SER A 361 12.22 -17.36 19.72
CA SER A 361 13.03 -18.59 19.87
C SER A 361 12.21 -19.90 19.83
N ALA A 362 10.90 -19.86 19.55
CA ALA A 362 10.04 -21.04 19.43
C ALA A 362 9.88 -21.49 17.95
N PRO A 363 10.52 -22.60 17.52
CA PRO A 363 10.41 -23.13 16.16
C PRO A 363 9.04 -23.72 15.85
N PRO A 364 8.66 -23.85 14.56
CA PRO A 364 7.44 -24.55 14.20
C PRO A 364 7.44 -26.01 14.69
N ILE A 365 6.31 -26.48 15.21
CA ILE A 365 6.12 -27.83 15.76
C ILE A 365 4.88 -28.54 15.19
N ASN A 366 4.89 -29.87 15.25
CA ASN A 366 3.80 -30.76 14.81
C ASN A 366 3.23 -30.46 13.41
N SER A 367 4.03 -29.86 12.54
CA SER A 367 3.58 -29.28 11.28
C SER A 367 3.93 -30.18 10.09
N THR A 368 3.34 -29.95 8.94
CA THR A 368 3.57 -30.73 7.72
C THR A 368 3.75 -29.80 6.52
N PHE A 369 4.76 -30.10 5.70
CA PHE A 369 5.02 -29.46 4.42
C PHE A 369 5.10 -30.54 3.33
N ALA A 370 4.03 -30.73 2.56
CA ALA A 370 3.89 -31.91 1.71
C ALA A 370 3.38 -31.62 0.30
N ASN A 371 3.88 -32.39 -0.68
CA ASN A 371 3.34 -32.42 -2.03
C ASN A 371 3.31 -31.03 -2.72
N ASN A 372 4.26 -30.15 -2.40
CA ASN A 372 4.39 -28.83 -3.00
C ASN A 372 5.31 -28.88 -4.23
N LEU A 373 5.00 -28.06 -5.24
CA LEU A 373 5.83 -27.83 -6.42
C LEU A 373 6.56 -26.50 -6.27
N LEU A 374 7.88 -26.54 -6.36
CA LEU A 374 8.76 -25.42 -6.03
C LEU A 374 9.66 -25.11 -7.23
N SER A 375 9.70 -23.86 -7.67
CA SER A 375 10.59 -23.37 -8.72
C SER A 375 11.00 -21.93 -8.41
N GLY A 376 12.29 -21.74 -8.13
CA GLY A 376 12.89 -20.46 -7.78
C GLY A 376 13.64 -19.79 -8.92
N LEU A 377 14.26 -18.65 -8.61
CA LEU A 377 15.15 -17.94 -9.53
C LEU A 377 16.43 -18.74 -9.78
N ALA A 378 16.93 -18.72 -11.02
CA ALA A 378 18.11 -19.50 -11.39
C ALA A 378 19.36 -18.98 -10.66
N GLY A 379 20.11 -19.87 -10.01
CA GLY A 379 21.37 -19.52 -9.34
C GLY A 379 21.21 -18.76 -8.01
N GLU A 380 19.98 -18.52 -7.55
CA GLU A 380 19.72 -17.91 -6.25
C GLU A 380 19.37 -18.97 -5.19
N SER A 381 19.66 -18.63 -3.93
CA SER A 381 19.12 -19.36 -2.79
C SER A 381 17.60 -19.21 -2.77
N PHE A 382 16.86 -20.32 -2.72
CA PHE A 382 15.41 -20.30 -2.87
C PHE A 382 14.69 -20.80 -1.62
N VAL A 383 14.97 -22.03 -1.17
CA VAL A 383 14.35 -22.61 0.02
C VAL A 383 15.33 -22.55 1.19
N GLU A 384 15.05 -21.70 2.18
CA GLU A 384 15.91 -21.46 3.35
C GLU A 384 15.23 -21.84 4.67
N ALA A 385 16.06 -22.13 5.67
CA ALA A 385 15.64 -22.28 7.06
C ALA A 385 16.61 -21.51 7.95
N TYR A 386 16.07 -20.68 8.85
CA TYR A 386 16.85 -19.88 9.80
C TYR A 386 16.95 -20.52 11.19
N GLY A 387 16.71 -21.83 11.29
CA GLY A 387 16.72 -22.58 12.53
C GLY A 387 16.41 -24.06 12.31
N GLU A 388 16.26 -24.80 13.40
CA GLU A 388 15.88 -26.21 13.39
C GLU A 388 14.45 -26.40 12.87
N VAL A 389 14.30 -27.34 11.94
CA VAL A 389 13.03 -27.65 11.24
C VAL A 389 12.46 -29.02 11.60
N SER A 390 13.00 -29.67 12.64
CA SER A 390 12.60 -31.03 13.06
C SER A 390 11.13 -31.16 13.48
N GLY A 391 10.48 -30.05 13.84
CA GLY A 391 9.04 -29.99 14.12
C GLY A 391 8.15 -29.95 12.87
N ILE A 392 8.72 -29.98 11.66
CA ILE A 392 8.01 -30.01 10.39
C ILE A 392 8.30 -31.33 9.66
N ALA A 393 7.24 -32.10 9.38
CA ALA A 393 7.33 -33.28 8.54
C ALA A 393 7.29 -32.89 7.05
N PHE A 394 8.37 -33.17 6.32
CA PHE A 394 8.48 -32.91 4.89
C PHE A 394 8.25 -34.19 4.08
N SER A 395 7.40 -34.15 3.06
CA SER A 395 7.16 -35.33 2.20
C SER A 395 6.71 -34.96 0.78
N ALA A 396 7.19 -35.72 -0.22
CA ALA A 396 6.74 -35.62 -1.61
C ALA A 396 6.83 -34.22 -2.25
N ASN A 397 7.68 -33.33 -1.75
CA ASN A 397 7.89 -32.02 -2.37
C ASN A 397 8.84 -32.17 -3.56
N ARG A 398 8.64 -31.33 -4.58
CA ARG A 398 9.45 -31.34 -5.81
C ARG A 398 9.99 -29.95 -6.09
N VAL A 399 11.31 -29.84 -6.21
CA VAL A 399 11.99 -28.62 -6.65
C VAL A 399 12.46 -28.75 -8.09
N VAL A 400 11.93 -27.92 -8.97
CA VAL A 400 12.27 -27.88 -10.39
C VAL A 400 13.47 -26.97 -10.65
N GLN A 401 13.53 -25.85 -9.92
CA GLN A 401 14.59 -24.84 -10.06
C GLN A 401 14.83 -24.12 -8.72
N GLY A 402 16.03 -23.57 -8.54
CA GLY A 402 16.48 -22.89 -7.31
C GLY A 402 17.16 -23.85 -6.32
N SER A 403 18.04 -23.32 -5.46
CA SER A 403 18.72 -24.15 -4.45
C SER A 403 17.92 -24.28 -3.16
N VAL A 404 18.08 -25.43 -2.51
CA VAL A 404 17.45 -25.79 -1.23
C VAL A 404 18.55 -25.91 -0.18
N ALA A 405 18.35 -25.34 1.00
CA ALA A 405 19.28 -25.48 2.12
C ALA A 405 19.43 -26.95 2.55
N ASP A 406 20.66 -27.37 2.87
CA ASP A 406 21.02 -28.77 3.13
C ASP A 406 20.25 -29.43 4.29
N VAL A 407 19.72 -28.63 5.21
CA VAL A 407 19.01 -29.10 6.42
C VAL A 407 17.55 -29.49 6.20
N LEU A 408 17.02 -29.39 4.97
CA LEU A 408 15.62 -29.63 4.65
C LEU A 408 15.39 -31.00 3.98
N PRO A 409 15.03 -32.06 4.75
CA PRO A 409 14.73 -33.38 4.19
C PRO A 409 13.42 -33.37 3.38
N GLY A 410 13.20 -34.36 2.52
CA GLY A 410 11.90 -34.58 1.86
C GLY A 410 11.52 -33.55 0.78
N ILE A 411 12.47 -32.71 0.34
CA ILE A 411 12.40 -31.87 -0.85
C ILE A 411 13.35 -32.44 -1.90
N GLU A 412 12.80 -33.03 -2.95
CA GLU A 412 13.58 -33.75 -3.96
C GLU A 412 13.62 -32.96 -5.28
N PRO A 413 14.76 -32.93 -5.98
CA PRO A 413 14.82 -32.31 -7.30
C PRO A 413 13.99 -33.09 -8.32
N ALA A 414 13.32 -32.37 -9.22
CA ALA A 414 12.61 -32.91 -10.37
C ALA A 414 13.06 -32.21 -11.65
N LYS A 415 13.34 -32.98 -12.70
CA LYS A 415 13.61 -32.44 -14.03
C LYS A 415 12.33 -32.49 -14.85
N THR A 416 11.66 -31.36 -14.97
CA THR A 416 10.43 -31.22 -15.78
C THR A 416 10.33 -29.80 -16.29
N ASP A 417 9.77 -29.61 -17.47
CA ASP A 417 9.36 -28.28 -17.93
C ASP A 417 8.00 -27.91 -17.33
N LEU A 418 7.75 -26.61 -17.21
CA LEU A 418 6.44 -26.08 -16.83
C LEU A 418 5.75 -25.48 -18.05
N GLU A 419 4.49 -25.84 -18.27
CA GLU A 419 3.68 -25.31 -19.38
C GLU A 419 2.45 -24.58 -18.82
N ARG A 420 2.10 -23.44 -19.45
CA ARG A 420 0.94 -22.65 -19.05
C ARG A 420 -0.33 -23.28 -19.60
N ALA A 421 -1.23 -23.69 -18.72
CA ALA A 421 -2.51 -24.27 -19.09
C ALA A 421 -3.56 -23.20 -19.47
N ALA A 422 -4.75 -23.62 -19.88
CA ALA A 422 -5.83 -22.74 -20.32
C ALA A 422 -6.33 -21.77 -19.23
N ASN A 423 -6.19 -22.14 -17.95
CA ASN A 423 -6.49 -21.27 -16.80
C ASN A 423 -5.40 -20.21 -16.53
N GLY A 424 -4.37 -20.14 -17.38
CA GLY A 424 -3.30 -19.18 -17.28
C GLY A 424 -2.21 -19.51 -16.27
N LEU A 425 -2.19 -20.71 -15.66
CA LEU A 425 -1.20 -21.11 -14.63
C LEU A 425 -0.21 -22.15 -15.15
N LEU A 426 1.01 -22.18 -14.60
CA LEU A 426 2.08 -23.11 -14.98
C LEU A 426 1.97 -24.45 -14.24
N TYR A 427 2.08 -25.55 -14.98
CA TYR A 427 2.04 -26.91 -14.43
C TYR A 427 3.15 -27.79 -15.02
N PRO A 428 3.64 -28.80 -14.26
CA PRO A 428 4.65 -29.72 -14.77
C PRO A 428 4.08 -30.55 -15.92
N VAL A 429 4.87 -30.70 -16.99
CA VAL A 429 4.49 -31.52 -18.16
C VAL A 429 4.63 -33.02 -17.88
N ASP A 430 5.45 -33.41 -16.90
CA ASP A 430 5.62 -34.81 -16.50
C ASP A 430 4.34 -35.36 -15.83
N PRO A 431 3.69 -36.39 -16.40
CA PRO A 431 2.50 -37.01 -15.82
C PRO A 431 2.70 -37.56 -14.41
N ALA A 432 3.93 -37.97 -14.04
CA ALA A 432 4.24 -38.45 -12.69
C ALA A 432 4.10 -37.34 -11.63
N LEU A 433 4.12 -36.07 -12.04
CA LEU A 433 4.00 -34.89 -11.19
C LEU A 433 2.61 -34.26 -11.26
N ALA A 434 1.64 -34.89 -11.94
CA ALA A 434 0.31 -34.31 -12.18
C ALA A 434 -0.48 -33.97 -10.91
N THR A 435 -0.19 -34.63 -9.79
CA THR A 435 -0.82 -34.40 -8.47
C THR A 435 0.03 -33.57 -7.51
N VAL A 436 1.22 -33.13 -7.94
CA VAL A 436 2.15 -32.32 -7.12
C VAL A 436 1.87 -30.84 -7.35
N GLY A 437 1.82 -30.08 -6.25
CA GLY A 437 1.53 -28.65 -6.28
C GLY A 437 0.03 -28.34 -6.39
N ALA A 438 -0.25 -27.12 -6.83
CA ALA A 438 -1.60 -26.58 -6.98
C ALA A 438 -2.44 -27.40 -7.97
N PRO A 439 -3.75 -27.57 -7.73
CA PRO A 439 -4.59 -28.38 -8.58
C PRO A 439 -4.78 -27.74 -9.96
N ARG A 440 -4.94 -28.58 -10.99
CA ARG A 440 -5.16 -28.17 -12.38
C ARG A 440 -6.56 -27.61 -12.65
N ASP A 441 -7.48 -27.73 -11.68
CA ASP A 441 -8.84 -27.21 -11.74
C ASP A 441 -8.99 -25.81 -11.11
N LEU A 442 -7.88 -25.12 -10.80
CA LEU A 442 -7.94 -23.72 -10.39
C LEU A 442 -8.56 -22.88 -11.51
N ASP A 443 -9.48 -22.01 -11.13
CA ASP A 443 -10.16 -21.06 -12.00
C ASP A 443 -9.99 -19.66 -11.39
N PRO A 444 -8.88 -18.96 -11.68
CA PRO A 444 -8.60 -17.66 -11.09
C PRO A 444 -9.69 -16.67 -11.50
N VAL A 445 -10.34 -16.02 -10.53
CA VAL A 445 -11.36 -15.00 -10.84
C VAL A 445 -10.74 -13.86 -11.68
N SER A 446 -11.43 -13.46 -12.75
CA SER A 446 -10.95 -12.44 -13.68
C SER A 446 -11.45 -11.03 -13.31
N LEU A 447 -10.74 -10.00 -13.78
CA LEU A 447 -11.05 -8.59 -13.48
C LEU A 447 -12.47 -8.17 -13.90
N ASP A 448 -13.07 -8.79 -14.92
CA ASP A 448 -14.44 -8.51 -15.36
C ASP A 448 -15.51 -9.14 -14.44
N LYS A 449 -15.13 -10.07 -13.55
CA LYS A 449 -16.03 -10.76 -12.61
C LYS A 449 -16.08 -10.14 -11.22
N VAL A 450 -15.27 -9.12 -10.96
CA VAL A 450 -15.21 -8.45 -9.65
C VAL A 450 -15.53 -6.96 -9.73
N GLY A 451 -15.97 -6.40 -8.61
CA GLY A 451 -16.46 -5.03 -8.55
C GLY A 451 -17.68 -4.83 -9.43
N VAL A 452 -17.78 -3.65 -10.03
CA VAL A 452 -18.89 -3.27 -10.90
C VAL A 452 -18.45 -3.07 -12.35
N ALA A 453 -19.33 -3.41 -13.30
CA ALA A 453 -19.07 -3.22 -14.73
C ALA A 453 -19.22 -1.76 -15.19
N TRP A 454 -20.01 -0.96 -14.46
CA TRP A 454 -20.34 0.42 -14.79
C TRP A 454 -19.32 1.45 -14.27
N TYR A 455 -18.30 1.02 -13.52
CA TYR A 455 -17.21 1.87 -13.04
C TYR A 455 -15.86 1.36 -13.53
N PRO A 456 -15.01 2.22 -14.13
CA PRO A 456 -13.74 1.78 -14.70
C PRO A 456 -12.76 1.34 -13.63
N LYS A 457 -11.98 0.28 -13.91
CA LYS A 457 -10.82 -0.12 -13.10
C LYS A 457 -9.58 0.63 -13.60
N PRO A 458 -8.73 1.18 -12.71
CA PRO A 458 -7.57 1.96 -13.12
C PRO A 458 -6.55 1.09 -13.88
N GLY A 459 -5.99 1.67 -14.95
CA GLY A 459 -4.86 1.10 -15.69
C GLY A 459 -3.54 1.21 -14.91
N ASP A 460 -2.43 0.97 -15.60
CA ASP A 460 -1.08 1.24 -15.07
C ASP A 460 -0.82 2.76 -14.98
N ASP A 461 0.11 3.16 -14.12
CA ASP A 461 0.43 4.58 -13.88
C ASP A 461 0.86 5.30 -15.16
N ILE A 462 0.50 6.58 -15.25
CA ILE A 462 0.87 7.45 -16.38
C ILE A 462 2.40 7.60 -16.41
N ALA A 463 3.07 7.00 -17.38
CA ALA A 463 4.51 7.18 -17.57
C ALA A 463 4.84 8.61 -18.05
N PHE A 464 5.96 9.17 -17.56
CA PHE A 464 6.48 10.45 -18.04
C PHE A 464 6.78 10.39 -19.54
N GLY A 465 6.49 11.47 -20.25
CA GLY A 465 6.93 11.68 -21.62
C GLY A 465 6.32 10.79 -22.71
N SER A 466 5.36 9.91 -22.39
CA SER A 466 4.75 8.98 -23.34
C SER A 466 3.22 9.07 -23.43
N SER A 467 2.61 9.90 -22.59
CA SER A 467 1.16 9.96 -22.39
C SER A 467 0.52 11.30 -22.79
N GLY A 468 1.30 12.37 -22.92
CA GLY A 468 0.82 13.71 -23.29
C GLY A 468 1.45 14.27 -24.57
N ARG A 469 1.18 15.56 -24.81
CA ARG A 469 1.67 16.32 -25.98
C ARG A 469 3.07 16.87 -25.72
N VAL A 470 3.82 17.07 -26.80
CA VAL A 470 5.08 17.83 -26.77
C VAL A 470 4.78 19.28 -27.13
N ILE A 471 5.18 20.21 -26.26
CA ILE A 471 4.89 21.65 -26.38
C ILE A 471 6.22 22.40 -26.36
N ALA A 472 6.56 23.07 -27.47
CA ALA A 472 7.73 23.94 -27.51
C ALA A 472 7.47 25.21 -26.68
N VAL A 473 8.44 25.61 -25.86
CA VAL A 473 8.39 26.83 -25.06
C VAL A 473 9.59 27.68 -25.43
N ALA A 474 9.36 28.97 -25.68
CA ALA A 474 10.41 29.94 -25.97
C ALA A 474 10.90 30.61 -24.66
N PRO A 475 12.18 31.01 -24.58
CA PRO A 475 12.72 31.72 -23.42
C PRO A 475 12.01 33.07 -23.20
N GLY A 476 12.06 33.56 -21.96
CA GLY A 476 11.45 34.83 -21.58
C GLY A 476 10.94 34.88 -20.15
N GLU A 477 10.39 36.03 -19.80
CA GLU A 477 9.72 36.30 -18.51
C GLU A 477 8.42 35.49 -18.41
N ASP A 478 8.32 34.66 -17.37
CA ASP A 478 7.18 33.81 -17.00
C ASP A 478 6.66 32.86 -18.10
N THR A 479 7.34 32.74 -19.24
CA THR A 479 6.92 31.84 -20.34
C THR A 479 6.84 30.38 -19.89
N LEU A 480 7.78 29.94 -19.05
CA LEU A 480 7.75 28.62 -18.42
C LEU A 480 6.56 28.47 -17.47
N VAL A 481 6.27 29.50 -16.67
CA VAL A 481 5.16 29.46 -15.71
C VAL A 481 3.84 29.31 -16.46
N ASP A 482 3.61 30.13 -17.48
CA ASP A 482 2.39 30.09 -18.29
C ASP A 482 2.23 28.75 -19.02
N ALA A 483 3.34 28.19 -19.52
CA ALA A 483 3.35 26.88 -20.15
C ALA A 483 2.98 25.74 -19.17
N VAL A 484 3.52 25.75 -17.95
CA VAL A 484 3.19 24.74 -16.92
C VAL A 484 1.72 24.84 -16.50
N LEU A 485 1.21 26.06 -16.31
CA LEU A 485 -0.19 26.28 -15.96
C LEU A 485 -1.15 25.80 -17.07
N SER A 486 -0.74 25.95 -18.33
CA SER A 486 -1.53 25.55 -19.50
C SER A 486 -1.39 24.07 -19.90
N ALA A 487 -0.38 23.38 -19.38
CA ALA A 487 -0.09 21.98 -19.70
C ALA A 487 -1.13 21.01 -19.10
N GLY A 488 -1.40 19.92 -19.82
CA GLY A 488 -2.16 18.78 -19.35
C GLY A 488 -1.28 17.74 -18.64
N PRO A 489 -1.87 16.80 -17.86
CA PRO A 489 -1.12 15.70 -17.27
C PRO A 489 -0.42 14.85 -18.34
N GLY A 490 0.87 14.57 -18.13
CA GLY A 490 1.72 13.79 -19.03
C GLY A 490 2.36 14.58 -20.17
N ASP A 491 2.06 15.87 -20.33
CA ASP A 491 2.67 16.72 -21.36
C ASP A 491 4.20 16.88 -21.13
N VAL A 492 4.92 17.15 -22.21
CA VAL A 492 6.35 17.47 -22.24
C VAL A 492 6.53 18.91 -22.69
N LEU A 493 7.08 19.76 -21.83
CA LEU A 493 7.49 21.11 -22.17
C LEU A 493 8.95 21.08 -22.67
N LEU A 494 9.11 21.31 -23.96
CA LEU A 494 10.39 21.32 -24.65
C LEU A 494 10.95 22.75 -24.68
N LEU A 495 11.90 23.04 -23.79
CA LEU A 495 12.45 24.37 -23.57
C LEU A 495 13.56 24.65 -24.59
N GLN A 496 13.35 25.63 -25.46
CA GLN A 496 14.39 26.11 -26.38
C GLN A 496 15.53 26.79 -25.62
N SER A 497 16.76 26.75 -26.16
CA SER A 497 17.91 27.49 -25.62
C SER A 497 17.59 28.95 -25.30
N GLY A 498 18.03 29.40 -24.12
CA GLY A 498 17.82 30.75 -23.62
C GLY A 498 17.49 30.78 -22.13
N GLU A 499 17.21 31.97 -21.61
CA GLU A 499 16.89 32.20 -20.21
C GLU A 499 15.37 32.26 -19.98
N TYR A 500 14.91 31.58 -18.94
CA TYR A 500 13.52 31.56 -18.47
C TYR A 500 13.48 32.16 -17.07
N VAL A 501 12.91 33.35 -16.93
CA VAL A 501 12.80 34.03 -15.64
C VAL A 501 11.43 33.72 -15.05
N ALA A 502 11.39 32.96 -13.96
CA ALA A 502 10.17 32.64 -13.23
C ALA A 502 9.97 33.62 -12.06
N ASN A 503 9.03 34.56 -12.20
CA ASN A 503 8.74 35.58 -11.19
C ASN A 503 7.80 35.12 -10.08
N ARG A 504 7.30 33.89 -10.19
CA ARG A 504 6.43 33.24 -9.24
C ARG A 504 6.77 31.76 -9.14
N ALA A 505 6.52 31.19 -7.95
CA ALA A 505 6.62 29.74 -7.78
C ALA A 505 5.60 29.04 -8.69
N ILE A 506 6.04 27.97 -9.34
CA ILE A 506 5.25 27.13 -10.22
C ILE A 506 4.50 26.10 -9.36
N PRO A 507 3.16 26.17 -9.27
CA PRO A 507 2.39 25.14 -8.59
C PRO A 507 2.25 23.93 -9.53
N LEU A 508 2.85 22.81 -9.18
CA LEU A 508 2.77 21.58 -9.98
C LEU A 508 1.79 20.59 -9.34
N ASP A 509 0.64 20.40 -9.98
CA ASP A 509 -0.49 19.57 -9.54
C ASP A 509 -0.82 18.43 -10.54
N LYS A 510 0.15 18.12 -11.41
CA LYS A 510 0.02 17.13 -12.48
C LYS A 510 1.37 16.47 -12.78
N ALA A 511 1.34 15.35 -13.50
CA ALA A 511 2.55 14.77 -14.08
C ALA A 511 3.04 15.64 -15.23
N LEU A 512 4.31 16.06 -15.21
CA LEU A 512 4.88 16.93 -16.24
C LEU A 512 6.37 16.69 -16.43
N THR A 513 6.82 16.72 -17.68
CA THR A 513 8.24 16.72 -18.04
C THR A 513 8.65 18.12 -18.52
N LEU A 514 9.72 18.69 -17.94
CA LEU A 514 10.44 19.84 -18.48
C LEU A 514 11.75 19.36 -19.07
N ARG A 515 11.94 19.51 -20.38
CA ARG A 515 13.12 19.01 -21.08
C ARG A 515 13.76 20.11 -21.91
N GLY A 516 15.08 20.27 -21.81
CA GLY A 516 15.80 21.16 -22.70
C GLY A 516 15.90 20.62 -24.12
N ALA A 517 15.79 21.53 -25.09
CA ALA A 517 16.10 21.31 -26.49
C ALA A 517 17.17 22.32 -26.91
N PHE A 518 18.39 21.82 -27.08
CA PHE A 518 19.54 22.60 -27.49
C PHE A 518 20.42 21.78 -28.44
N GLU A 519 21.18 22.47 -29.28
CA GLU A 519 22.13 21.83 -30.19
C GLU A 519 23.38 21.39 -29.44
N GLU A 520 24.02 20.32 -29.89
CA GLU A 520 25.28 19.86 -29.30
C GLU A 520 26.33 20.98 -29.30
N GLY A 521 26.90 21.29 -28.13
CA GLY A 521 27.86 22.38 -27.95
C GLY A 521 27.27 23.77 -27.68
N SER A 522 25.93 23.91 -27.68
CA SER A 522 25.24 25.12 -27.20
C SER A 522 24.89 25.01 -25.71
N GLU A 523 24.65 26.16 -25.05
CA GLU A 523 24.23 26.16 -23.65
C GLU A 523 22.79 25.62 -23.50
N PRO A 524 22.54 24.74 -22.51
CA PRO A 524 21.19 24.30 -22.19
C PRO A 524 20.30 25.48 -21.74
N PRO A 525 18.97 25.36 -21.86
CA PRO A 525 18.06 26.37 -21.33
C PRO A 525 18.27 26.55 -19.82
N THR A 526 18.31 27.81 -19.39
CA THR A 526 18.54 28.19 -17.99
C THR A 526 17.28 28.76 -17.38
N ILE A 527 16.82 28.17 -16.29
CA ILE A 527 15.69 28.64 -15.49
C ILE A 527 16.23 29.40 -14.28
N VAL A 528 15.90 30.69 -14.20
CA VAL A 528 16.22 31.56 -13.06
C VAL A 528 14.93 31.96 -12.37
N PHE A 529 14.91 32.09 -11.04
CA PHE A 529 13.66 32.33 -10.31
C PHE A 529 13.81 33.38 -9.20
N THR A 530 12.77 34.19 -9.00
CA THR A 530 12.80 35.34 -8.08
C THR A 530 12.08 35.10 -6.75
N ARG A 531 11.69 33.85 -6.49
CA ARG A 531 10.96 33.42 -5.28
C ARG A 531 11.80 32.48 -4.42
N PRO A 532 11.42 32.24 -3.15
CA PRO A 532 12.10 31.25 -2.29
C PRO A 532 12.13 29.83 -2.86
N SER A 533 11.23 29.54 -3.82
CA SER A 533 11.14 28.27 -4.52
C SER A 533 10.76 28.48 -5.98
N LEU A 534 11.33 27.64 -6.86
CA LEU A 534 10.97 27.58 -8.27
C LEU A 534 9.69 26.74 -8.45
N ILE A 535 9.67 25.51 -7.93
CA ILE A 535 8.53 24.58 -8.04
C ILE A 535 7.98 24.25 -6.64
N GLU A 536 6.66 24.36 -6.51
CA GLU A 536 5.89 23.83 -5.38
C GLU A 536 5.07 22.62 -5.85
N LEU A 537 5.45 21.42 -5.42
CA LEU A 537 4.73 20.17 -5.67
C LEU A 537 3.44 20.13 -4.83
N ARG A 538 2.32 19.84 -5.50
CA ARG A 538 0.97 19.74 -4.92
C ARG A 538 0.37 18.36 -5.21
N GLU A 539 -0.86 18.13 -4.75
CA GLU A 539 -1.63 16.92 -5.09
C GLU A 539 -1.60 16.64 -6.60
N GLY A 540 -1.24 15.42 -6.99
CA GLY A 540 -1.07 15.02 -8.40
C GLY A 540 0.30 15.39 -9.03
N GLY A 541 1.12 16.18 -8.35
CA GLY A 541 2.42 16.65 -8.83
C GLY A 541 3.44 15.51 -9.00
N ASN A 542 3.82 15.25 -10.25
CA ASN A 542 4.92 14.36 -10.59
C ASN A 542 5.84 15.11 -11.56
N LEU A 543 7.15 15.14 -11.31
CA LEU A 543 8.08 16.00 -12.02
C LEU A 543 9.22 15.21 -12.66
N GLN A 544 9.44 15.44 -13.95
CA GLN A 544 10.67 15.05 -14.63
C GLN A 544 11.37 16.31 -15.17
N LEU A 545 12.63 16.49 -14.81
CA LEU A 545 13.52 17.53 -15.33
C LEU A 545 14.63 16.86 -16.13
N ALA A 546 14.82 17.30 -17.37
CA ALA A 546 15.83 16.73 -18.26
C ALA A 546 16.61 17.83 -18.99
N ASP A 547 17.93 17.69 -19.04
CA ASP A 547 18.82 18.45 -19.94
C ASP A 547 18.66 19.99 -19.82
N LEU A 548 18.68 20.53 -18.60
CA LEU A 548 18.46 21.96 -18.34
C LEU A 548 19.27 22.47 -17.15
N ILE A 549 19.32 23.80 -16.98
CA ILE A 549 19.98 24.46 -15.85
C ILE A 549 18.92 25.09 -14.95
N ILE A 550 19.03 24.90 -13.63
CA ILE A 550 18.33 25.68 -12.60
C ILE A 550 19.35 26.56 -11.89
N ASP A 551 19.09 27.87 -11.88
CA ASP A 551 19.97 28.87 -11.28
C ASP A 551 19.23 29.71 -10.23
N GLY A 552 19.73 29.68 -8.99
CA GLY A 552 19.19 30.44 -7.86
C GLY A 552 19.61 31.91 -7.79
N ALA A 553 20.33 32.44 -8.78
CA ALA A 553 20.94 33.78 -8.70
C ALA A 553 19.97 34.93 -8.36
N LEU A 554 18.69 34.81 -8.71
CA LEU A 554 17.66 35.84 -8.42
C LEU A 554 16.76 35.50 -7.23
N ALA A 555 16.98 34.37 -6.56
CA ALA A 555 16.18 33.99 -5.41
C ALA A 555 16.37 35.00 -4.26
N PRO A 556 15.32 35.28 -3.47
CA PRO A 556 15.39 36.26 -2.41
C PRO A 556 16.30 35.78 -1.28
N ASP A 557 16.95 36.73 -0.63
CA ASP A 557 17.77 36.49 0.56
C ASP A 557 16.89 36.02 1.73
N SER A 558 16.76 34.71 1.88
CA SER A 558 15.93 34.06 2.88
C SER A 558 16.55 32.72 3.28
N VAL A 559 16.61 32.49 4.60
CA VAL A 559 17.07 31.22 5.17
C VAL A 559 16.06 30.13 4.80
N GLY A 560 16.56 28.95 4.39
CA GLY A 560 15.69 27.80 4.18
C GLY A 560 14.94 27.81 2.84
N ASN A 561 15.42 28.58 1.86
CA ASN A 561 14.92 28.48 0.49
C ASN A 561 15.03 27.03 -0.03
N SER A 562 14.22 26.69 -1.01
CA SER A 562 14.27 25.36 -1.64
C SER A 562 13.81 25.45 -3.07
N ALA A 563 14.64 25.04 -4.03
CA ALA A 563 14.33 25.17 -5.45
C ALA A 563 13.06 24.37 -5.81
N ILE A 564 12.94 23.15 -5.29
CA ILE A 564 11.78 22.27 -5.43
C ILE A 564 11.34 21.86 -4.03
N ARG A 565 10.07 22.10 -3.69
CA ARG A 565 9.53 21.65 -2.40
C ARG A 565 8.11 21.16 -2.52
N THR A 566 7.68 20.33 -1.58
CA THR A 566 6.25 20.10 -1.39
C THR A 566 5.56 21.34 -0.85
N THR A 567 4.27 21.45 -1.11
CA THR A 567 3.42 22.41 -0.42
C THR A 567 3.32 22.09 1.08
N THR A 568 2.90 23.06 1.89
CA THR A 568 2.60 22.88 3.32
C THR A 568 1.21 22.29 3.55
N PHE A 569 0.39 22.22 2.51
CA PHE A 569 -0.90 21.54 2.56
C PHE A 569 -0.72 20.02 2.38
N PRO A 570 -1.62 19.18 2.93
CA PRO A 570 -1.51 17.75 2.79
C PRO A 570 -1.53 17.30 1.32
N ILE A 571 -0.67 16.36 0.97
CA ILE A 571 -0.62 15.68 -0.33
C ILE A 571 -1.04 14.22 -0.09
N LYS A 572 -2.14 13.81 -0.70
CA LYS A 572 -2.70 12.46 -0.61
C LYS A 572 -1.95 11.51 -1.53
N SER A 573 -1.71 11.89 -2.78
CA SER A 573 -1.01 11.05 -3.75
C SER A 573 0.47 10.88 -3.42
N ASN A 574 1.06 9.73 -3.75
CA ASN A 574 2.53 9.61 -3.78
C ASN A 574 3.08 10.33 -5.02
N MET A 575 4.35 10.72 -4.97
CA MET A 575 5.01 11.51 -6.04
C MET A 575 6.18 10.76 -6.67
N ARG A 576 6.47 11.08 -7.94
CA ARG A 576 7.72 10.73 -8.62
C ARG A 576 8.46 11.99 -9.04
N ILE A 577 9.76 12.02 -8.76
CA ILE A 577 10.64 13.14 -9.06
C ILE A 577 11.89 12.59 -9.75
N GLU A 578 12.16 13.04 -10.98
CA GLU A 578 13.29 12.59 -11.80
C GLU A 578 14.09 13.80 -12.30
N LEU A 579 15.40 13.80 -12.06
CA LEU A 579 16.36 14.78 -12.53
C LEU A 579 17.43 14.04 -13.35
N ASP A 580 17.49 14.26 -14.66
CA ASP A 580 18.46 13.62 -15.55
C ASP A 580 19.18 14.65 -16.42
N GLY A 581 20.51 14.63 -16.44
CA GLY A 581 21.29 15.60 -17.22
C GLY A 581 21.10 17.06 -16.79
N VAL A 582 20.65 17.33 -15.55
CA VAL A 582 20.41 18.69 -15.08
C VAL A 582 21.65 19.30 -14.44
N THR A 583 21.77 20.62 -14.50
CA THR A 583 22.71 21.38 -13.66
C THR A 583 21.94 22.25 -12.69
N VAL A 584 22.24 22.18 -11.39
CA VAL A 584 21.67 23.07 -10.38
C VAL A 584 22.78 23.87 -9.71
N ARG A 585 22.64 25.20 -9.72
CA ARG A 585 23.65 26.11 -9.17
C ARG A 585 23.07 27.37 -8.56
N GLY A 586 23.94 28.16 -7.92
CA GLY A 586 23.60 29.50 -7.45
C GLY A 586 22.63 29.52 -6.28
N LEU A 587 22.48 28.40 -5.56
CA LEU A 587 21.64 28.30 -4.37
C LEU A 587 22.42 28.75 -3.13
N VAL A 588 22.96 29.98 -3.18
CA VAL A 588 23.93 30.50 -2.18
C VAL A 588 23.52 31.78 -1.47
N VAL A 589 22.39 32.39 -1.85
CA VAL A 589 21.98 33.72 -1.35
C VAL A 589 21.90 33.79 0.18
N ASN A 590 21.51 32.69 0.84
CA ASN A 590 21.55 32.54 2.29
C ASN A 590 21.79 31.07 2.65
N ARG A 591 21.93 30.75 3.94
CA ARG A 591 22.13 29.38 4.45
C ARG A 591 20.90 28.48 4.25
N SER A 592 21.16 27.18 4.20
CA SER A 592 20.12 26.13 4.10
C SER A 592 19.25 26.22 2.85
N PHE A 593 19.82 26.63 1.72
CA PHE A 593 19.11 26.62 0.43
C PHE A 593 19.18 25.23 -0.20
N ASN A 594 18.08 24.48 -0.14
CA ASN A 594 18.01 23.11 -0.61
C ASN A 594 17.67 23.02 -2.12
N VAL A 595 18.01 21.89 -2.75
CA VAL A 595 17.50 21.57 -4.10
C VAL A 595 16.09 21.00 -4.02
N LEU A 596 15.90 19.92 -3.24
CA LEU A 596 14.63 19.25 -3.03
C LEU A 596 14.31 19.14 -1.53
N THR A 597 13.10 19.54 -1.14
CA THR A 597 12.58 19.35 0.22
C THR A 597 11.22 18.66 0.19
N LEU A 598 11.16 17.45 0.77
CA LEU A 598 9.92 16.74 1.05
C LEU A 598 9.45 17.07 2.47
N GLY A 599 8.29 17.69 2.58
CA GLY A 599 7.69 18.08 3.86
C GLY A 599 6.90 16.95 4.53
N LYS A 600 6.38 17.24 5.73
CA LYS A 600 5.61 16.28 6.53
C LYS A 600 4.41 15.69 5.77
N SER A 601 4.12 14.42 6.04
CA SER A 601 3.03 13.64 5.45
C SER A 601 3.11 13.48 3.92
N ALA A 602 4.19 13.93 3.27
CA ALA A 602 4.43 13.72 1.85
C ALA A 602 5.35 12.50 1.63
N LEU A 603 5.05 11.72 0.60
CA LEU A 603 5.81 10.53 0.23
C LEU A 603 6.14 10.56 -1.26
N ALA A 604 7.43 10.47 -1.57
CA ALA A 604 7.87 10.16 -2.92
C ALA A 604 7.99 8.63 -3.07
N ASP A 605 7.27 8.07 -4.04
CA ASP A 605 7.53 6.69 -4.48
C ASP A 605 8.95 6.58 -5.02
N ARG A 606 9.39 7.60 -5.76
CA ARG A 606 10.75 7.62 -6.32
C ARG A 606 11.30 9.03 -6.42
N VAL A 607 12.56 9.17 -6.02
CA VAL A 607 13.44 10.27 -6.38
C VAL A 607 14.64 9.67 -7.14
N SER A 608 14.84 10.05 -8.40
CA SER A 608 15.98 9.60 -9.21
C SER A 608 16.76 10.82 -9.72
N ILE A 609 18.06 10.86 -9.43
CA ILE A 609 18.98 11.92 -9.84
C ILE A 609 20.15 11.27 -10.58
N ARG A 610 20.25 11.53 -11.89
CA ARG A 610 21.18 10.86 -12.79
C ARG A 610 21.93 11.83 -13.66
N ASN A 611 23.20 11.53 -13.97
CA ASN A 611 24.00 12.24 -14.97
C ASN A 611 24.03 13.77 -14.77
N SER A 612 23.87 14.25 -13.54
CA SER A 612 23.58 15.65 -13.23
C SER A 612 24.73 16.31 -12.48
N ARG A 613 24.74 17.65 -12.46
CA ARG A 613 25.77 18.47 -11.81
C ARG A 613 25.15 19.42 -10.79
N PHE A 614 25.72 19.47 -9.61
CA PHE A 614 25.27 20.33 -8.52
C PHE A 614 26.46 21.07 -7.96
N HIS A 615 26.41 22.39 -7.94
CA HIS A 615 27.46 23.17 -7.31
C HIS A 615 26.98 24.50 -6.74
N ASP A 616 27.70 25.02 -5.75
CA ASP A 616 27.35 26.27 -5.07
C ASP A 616 25.94 26.21 -4.47
N ILE A 617 25.78 25.37 -3.45
CA ILE A 617 24.49 25.12 -2.77
C ILE A 617 24.72 25.17 -1.27
N THR A 618 23.99 25.99 -0.51
CA THR A 618 24.22 26.11 0.94
C THR A 618 23.44 25.11 1.80
N GLY A 619 22.42 24.44 1.23
CA GLY A 619 21.61 23.41 1.87
C GLY A 619 21.90 22.00 1.37
N ALA A 620 20.92 21.10 1.50
CA ALA A 620 20.97 19.73 1.05
C ALA A 620 20.50 19.59 -0.41
N VAL A 621 20.93 18.52 -1.10
CA VAL A 621 20.37 18.19 -2.42
C VAL A 621 19.00 17.53 -2.24
N VAL A 622 18.92 16.41 -1.51
CA VAL A 622 17.64 15.79 -1.15
C VAL A 622 17.45 15.84 0.35
N SER A 623 16.44 16.59 0.82
CA SER A 623 15.96 16.57 2.20
C SER A 623 14.64 15.80 2.26
N ALA A 624 14.69 14.58 2.80
CA ALA A 624 13.57 13.66 3.00
C ALA A 624 13.59 13.12 4.44
N ALA A 625 13.66 14.04 5.40
CA ALA A 625 13.84 13.78 6.82
C ALA A 625 12.82 14.55 7.69
N ALA A 626 11.61 14.79 7.17
CA ALA A 626 10.60 15.58 7.87
C ALA A 626 9.86 14.81 8.98
N GLU A 627 9.85 13.47 8.94
CA GLU A 627 9.14 12.58 9.87
C GLU A 627 9.97 12.21 11.10
N THR A 628 10.18 13.16 12.00
CA THR A 628 11.10 13.04 13.16
C THR A 628 10.49 12.43 14.43
N GLU A 629 9.23 11.98 14.39
CA GLU A 629 8.46 11.51 15.54
C GLU A 629 8.71 10.04 15.94
N ASP A 630 9.56 9.32 15.20
CA ASP A 630 9.93 7.93 15.46
C ASP A 630 8.75 6.92 15.39
N PHE A 631 7.77 7.21 14.54
CA PHE A 631 6.62 6.33 14.30
C PHE A 631 6.80 5.35 13.13
N GLY A 632 8.01 5.20 12.60
CA GLY A 632 8.27 4.43 11.38
C GLY A 632 7.79 5.10 10.10
N GLN A 633 7.53 6.40 10.15
CA GLN A 633 7.14 7.24 9.01
C GLN A 633 8.39 7.72 8.26
N TYR A 634 8.30 7.89 6.94
CA TYR A 634 9.39 8.38 6.09
C TYR A 634 8.86 9.06 4.82
N ASN A 635 9.73 9.81 4.12
CA ASN A 635 9.33 10.66 2.99
C ASN A 635 9.72 10.13 1.61
N VAL A 636 10.54 9.08 1.49
CA VAL A 636 10.94 8.51 0.19
C VAL A 636 11.07 6.99 0.24
N GLU A 637 10.42 6.31 -0.71
CA GLU A 637 10.49 4.85 -0.85
C GLU A 637 11.74 4.42 -1.61
N TYR A 638 11.96 4.95 -2.82
CA TYR A 638 13.16 4.69 -3.62
C TYR A 638 13.94 5.98 -3.88
N LEU A 639 15.22 6.01 -3.48
CA LEU A 639 16.15 7.09 -3.80
C LEU A 639 17.32 6.55 -4.63
N GLU A 640 17.57 7.17 -5.77
CA GLU A 640 18.72 6.88 -6.63
C GLU A 640 19.51 8.17 -6.90
N ILE A 641 20.79 8.19 -6.56
CA ILE A 641 21.73 9.27 -6.89
C ILE A 641 22.92 8.65 -7.62
N VAL A 642 22.90 8.66 -8.95
CA VAL A 642 23.78 7.85 -9.80
C VAL A 642 24.51 8.67 -10.86
N GLU A 643 25.83 8.52 -10.96
CA GLU A 643 26.69 9.14 -11.99
C GLU A 643 26.59 10.68 -12.03
N ASN A 644 26.56 11.32 -10.85
CA ASN A 644 26.49 12.79 -10.71
C ASN A 644 27.81 13.42 -10.27
N SER A 645 27.92 14.74 -10.38
CA SER A 645 28.98 15.54 -9.75
C SER A 645 28.44 16.57 -8.77
N PHE A 646 28.96 16.59 -7.55
CA PHE A 646 28.63 17.51 -6.47
C PHE A 646 29.88 18.29 -6.06
N ALA A 647 29.79 19.63 -5.98
CA ALA A 647 30.88 20.49 -5.54
C ALA A 647 30.36 21.62 -4.66
N ALA A 648 30.99 21.92 -3.53
CA ALA A 648 30.60 23.03 -2.64
C ALA A 648 29.11 22.97 -2.22
N ILE A 649 28.72 21.87 -1.59
CA ILE A 649 27.37 21.64 -1.06
C ILE A 649 27.42 21.76 0.46
N GLY A 650 26.67 22.70 1.04
CA GLY A 650 26.71 22.99 2.47
C GLY A 650 26.14 21.85 3.33
N GLY A 651 25.03 21.25 2.90
CA GLY A 651 24.40 20.09 3.53
C GLY A 651 24.78 18.75 2.87
N PRO A 652 24.11 17.65 3.26
CA PRO A 652 24.30 16.36 2.62
C PRO A 652 23.64 16.30 1.23
N ILE A 653 24.13 15.41 0.36
CA ILE A 653 23.45 15.12 -0.90
C ILE A 653 22.17 14.29 -0.69
N ALA A 654 22.09 13.55 0.41
CA ALA A 654 20.90 12.81 0.84
C ALA A 654 20.78 12.90 2.38
N ASP A 655 19.66 13.45 2.84
CA ASP A 655 19.26 13.46 4.25
C ASP A 655 17.96 12.68 4.41
N ILE A 656 18.09 11.41 4.83
CA ILE A 656 17.00 10.43 4.85
C ILE A 656 16.76 9.98 6.28
N TYR A 657 15.50 10.04 6.72
CA TYR A 657 15.11 9.65 8.06
C TYR A 657 13.90 8.72 8.07
N ARG A 658 14.05 7.58 8.75
CA ARG A 658 12.97 6.70 9.21
C ARG A 658 13.27 6.27 10.65
N GLY A 659 12.69 6.96 11.62
CA GLY A 659 12.91 6.67 13.03
C GLY A 659 11.96 5.62 13.61
N GLY A 660 12.30 5.11 14.81
CA GLY A 660 11.44 4.21 15.59
C GLY A 660 11.71 2.72 15.39
N ARG A 661 10.72 1.91 15.82
CA ARG A 661 10.82 0.45 15.90
C ARG A 661 9.79 -0.29 15.03
N ASP A 662 9.29 0.35 13.98
CA ASP A 662 8.37 -0.30 13.04
C ASP A 662 9.09 -1.22 12.05
N GLU A 663 8.49 -2.39 11.77
CA GLU A 663 8.97 -3.40 10.82
C GLU A 663 7.91 -3.71 9.74
N SER A 664 6.93 -2.81 9.55
CA SER A 664 5.76 -3.02 8.69
C SER A 664 5.96 -2.50 7.25
N THR A 665 7.12 -1.93 6.97
CA THR A 665 7.46 -1.24 5.72
C THR A 665 8.73 -1.81 5.08
N PHE A 666 8.90 -1.56 3.78
CA PHE A 666 10.05 -2.05 3.01
C PHE A 666 11.15 -1.00 2.81
N GLY A 667 10.78 0.28 2.71
CA GLY A 667 11.72 1.37 2.47
C GLY A 667 12.14 2.14 3.73
N PRO A 668 13.02 3.15 3.56
CA PRO A 668 13.60 3.57 2.29
C PRO A 668 14.59 2.56 1.68
N LEU A 669 14.65 2.54 0.34
CA LEU A 669 15.68 1.90 -0.47
C LEU A 669 16.54 2.98 -1.14
N VAL A 670 17.84 2.97 -0.90
CA VAL A 670 18.78 4.02 -1.32
C VAL A 670 19.92 3.42 -2.15
N THR A 671 20.15 4.00 -3.33
CA THR A 671 21.34 3.72 -4.17
C THR A 671 22.09 5.01 -4.44
N ILE A 672 23.36 5.07 -4.05
CA ILE A 672 24.26 6.20 -4.30
C ILE A 672 25.52 5.66 -4.96
N ALA A 673 25.63 5.81 -6.29
CA ALA A 673 26.69 5.13 -7.05
C ALA A 673 27.35 5.97 -8.14
N GLY A 674 28.66 5.80 -8.32
CA GLY A 674 29.40 6.42 -9.43
C GLY A 674 29.51 7.95 -9.36
N ASN A 675 29.30 8.56 -8.18
CA ASN A 675 29.29 10.01 -8.05
C ASN A 675 30.69 10.58 -7.77
N ARG A 676 30.90 11.84 -8.18
CA ARG A 676 32.02 12.69 -7.72
C ARG A 676 31.50 13.66 -6.67
N ILE A 677 32.06 13.64 -5.47
CA ILE A 677 31.57 14.39 -4.30
C ILE A 677 32.76 15.18 -3.75
N ALA A 678 32.71 16.51 -3.86
CA ALA A 678 33.77 17.40 -3.38
C ALA A 678 33.20 18.54 -2.52
N ASP A 679 33.82 18.84 -1.38
CA ASP A 679 33.42 19.93 -0.49
C ASP A 679 31.94 19.87 -0.06
N VAL A 680 31.48 18.67 0.35
CA VAL A 680 30.08 18.40 0.70
C VAL A 680 29.87 18.22 2.20
N GLY A 681 28.80 18.82 2.73
CA GLY A 681 28.31 18.58 4.10
C GLY A 681 29.07 19.35 5.19
N LEU A 682 29.92 20.30 4.82
CA LEU A 682 30.81 21.01 5.75
C LEU A 682 30.21 22.24 6.42
N ALA A 683 28.99 22.66 6.04
CA ALA A 683 28.39 23.85 6.64
C ALA A 683 28.07 23.63 8.13
N THR A 684 28.31 24.64 8.96
CA THR A 684 27.96 24.60 10.40
C THR A 684 26.45 24.46 10.66
N THR A 685 25.64 24.72 9.64
CA THR A 685 24.18 24.57 9.64
C THR A 685 23.73 23.15 9.28
N ASN A 686 24.64 22.27 8.87
CA ASN A 686 24.36 20.86 8.62
C ASN A 686 24.24 20.10 9.94
N GLY A 687 23.02 19.96 10.45
CA GLY A 687 22.75 19.26 11.71
C GLY A 687 23.18 17.79 11.73
N SER A 688 23.31 17.14 10.57
CA SER A 688 23.79 15.75 10.47
C SER A 688 25.31 15.63 10.60
N GLY A 689 26.04 16.71 10.32
CA GLY A 689 27.50 16.69 10.20
C GLY A 689 28.05 15.73 9.13
N ALA A 690 27.22 15.34 8.16
CA ALA A 690 27.54 14.31 7.16
C ALA A 690 27.35 14.81 5.72
N SER A 691 28.06 14.20 4.77
CA SER A 691 27.85 14.43 3.33
C SER A 691 26.75 13.53 2.75
N ILE A 692 26.48 12.41 3.42
CA ILE A 692 25.32 11.53 3.22
C ILE A 692 24.84 11.14 4.62
N ASN A 693 23.55 11.31 4.92
CA ASN A 693 22.95 10.89 6.19
C ASN A 693 21.78 9.93 5.92
N LEU A 694 21.97 8.65 6.27
CA LEU A 694 20.97 7.60 6.12
C LEU A 694 20.57 7.05 7.50
N HIS A 695 19.41 7.45 8.00
CA HIS A 695 18.86 6.95 9.27
C HIS A 695 17.67 6.02 9.01
N GLY A 696 17.77 4.76 9.45
CA GLY A 696 16.69 3.78 9.37
C GLY A 696 16.36 3.27 7.97
N VAL A 697 17.22 3.57 6.98
CA VAL A 697 17.17 3.02 5.62
C VAL A 697 17.26 1.49 5.68
N GLN A 698 16.40 0.79 4.92
CA GLN A 698 16.29 -0.67 4.97
C GLN A 698 17.18 -1.36 3.94
N VAL A 699 17.43 -0.72 2.80
CA VAL A 699 18.40 -1.19 1.81
C VAL A 699 19.24 -0.01 1.35
N ALA A 700 20.57 -0.09 1.50
CA ALA A 700 21.49 0.94 1.05
C ALA A 700 22.62 0.33 0.22
N ARG A 701 22.85 0.88 -0.99
CA ARG A 701 23.99 0.56 -1.84
C ARG A 701 24.79 1.82 -2.13
N ILE A 702 25.99 1.93 -1.56
CA ILE A 702 26.88 3.08 -1.69
C ILE A 702 28.15 2.63 -2.39
N GLU A 703 28.24 2.84 -3.70
CA GLU A 703 29.26 2.17 -4.51
C GLU A 703 30.02 3.07 -5.49
N ARG A 704 31.32 2.84 -5.65
CA ARG A 704 32.13 3.47 -6.72
C ARG A 704 32.08 5.01 -6.71
N ASN A 705 31.97 5.64 -5.54
CA ASN A 705 31.99 7.10 -5.43
C ASN A 705 33.43 7.63 -5.23
N GLU A 706 33.75 8.76 -5.85
CA GLU A 706 34.97 9.54 -5.60
C GLU A 706 34.62 10.69 -4.67
N VAL A 707 35.17 10.70 -3.45
CA VAL A 707 34.84 11.63 -2.38
C VAL A 707 36.08 12.40 -1.97
N ALA A 708 36.01 13.73 -1.97
CA ALA A 708 37.12 14.61 -1.65
C ALA A 708 36.70 15.72 -0.68
N ALA A 709 37.53 16.02 0.32
CA ALA A 709 37.37 17.16 1.22
C ALA A 709 35.93 17.33 1.76
N SER A 710 35.28 16.24 2.14
CA SER A 710 33.86 16.24 2.51
C SER A 710 33.65 15.80 3.96
N ALA A 711 32.46 16.08 4.49
CA ALA A 711 31.99 15.46 5.71
C ALA A 711 31.86 13.93 5.54
N PRO A 712 31.88 13.13 6.62
CA PRO A 712 31.78 11.67 6.52
C PRO A 712 30.45 11.22 5.90
N PHE A 713 30.43 10.02 5.35
CA PHE A 713 29.19 9.27 5.16
C PHE A 713 28.70 8.76 6.51
N ARG A 714 27.40 8.89 6.78
CA ARG A 714 26.79 8.43 8.03
C ARG A 714 25.62 7.50 7.75
N VAL A 715 25.69 6.30 8.32
CA VAL A 715 24.61 5.29 8.25
C VAL A 715 24.24 4.88 9.68
N VAL A 716 22.96 5.00 10.00
CA VAL A 716 22.39 4.60 11.28
C VAL A 716 21.34 3.52 11.05
N HIS A 717 21.65 2.31 11.48
CA HIS A 717 20.72 1.19 11.44
C HIS A 717 19.78 1.21 12.66
N THR A 718 18.51 0.94 12.39
CA THR A 718 17.42 0.80 13.38
C THR A 718 17.02 -0.69 13.50
N VAL A 719 15.76 -0.95 13.86
CA VAL A 719 15.15 -2.29 13.81
C VAL A 719 15.05 -2.88 12.39
N GLY A 720 14.64 -4.15 12.32
CA GLY A 720 14.57 -4.93 11.09
C GLY A 720 15.92 -5.57 10.74
N THR A 721 16.05 -5.99 9.49
CA THR A 721 17.28 -6.56 8.92
C THR A 721 17.79 -5.66 7.79
N PRO A 722 18.23 -4.41 8.07
CA PRO A 722 18.74 -3.52 7.06
C PRO A 722 19.94 -4.13 6.34
N GLN A 723 19.96 -3.98 5.03
CA GLN A 723 21.04 -4.45 4.16
C GLN A 723 21.80 -3.24 3.61
N THR A 724 23.00 -3.00 4.14
CA THR A 724 23.85 -1.90 3.70
C THR A 724 25.13 -2.44 3.10
N VAL A 725 25.41 -2.08 1.85
CA VAL A 725 26.67 -2.37 1.15
C VAL A 725 27.36 -1.03 0.84
N VAL A 726 28.61 -0.88 1.28
CA VAL A 726 29.47 0.25 0.94
C VAL A 726 30.72 -0.28 0.29
N LYS A 727 30.86 -0.07 -1.02
CA LYS A 727 31.86 -0.78 -1.81
C LYS A 727 32.60 0.08 -2.83
N ASP A 728 33.90 -0.17 -2.97
CA ASP A 728 34.76 0.42 -4.01
C ASP A 728 34.75 1.96 -4.05
N ASN A 729 34.53 2.62 -2.91
CA ASN A 729 34.58 4.08 -2.80
C ASN A 729 36.01 4.58 -2.56
N ARG A 730 36.32 5.79 -3.02
CA ARG A 730 37.62 6.45 -2.84
C ARG A 730 37.44 7.74 -2.06
N PHE A 731 38.07 7.83 -0.90
CA PHE A 731 37.99 8.97 0.00
C PHE A 731 39.33 9.70 0.08
N ALA A 732 39.35 10.98 -0.28
CA ALA A 732 40.48 11.88 -0.14
C ALA A 732 40.12 13.01 0.84
N ASP A 733 40.99 13.30 1.80
CA ASP A 733 40.80 14.36 2.80
C ASP A 733 39.40 14.36 3.45
N THR A 734 38.82 13.17 3.62
CA THR A 734 37.45 12.95 4.09
C THR A 734 37.50 11.95 5.25
N PRO A 735 36.83 12.22 6.39
CA PRO A 735 36.83 11.30 7.52
C PRO A 735 36.24 9.93 7.17
N SER A 736 36.58 8.93 7.97
CA SER A 736 36.03 7.58 7.84
C SER A 736 34.51 7.55 7.96
N ILE A 737 33.90 6.54 7.35
CA ILE A 737 32.45 6.31 7.38
C ILE A 737 32.01 6.11 8.85
N VAL A 738 30.93 6.80 9.24
CA VAL A 738 30.29 6.65 10.55
C VAL A 738 29.16 5.63 10.43
N LEU A 739 29.30 4.52 11.14
CA LEU A 739 28.32 3.44 11.20
C LEU A 739 27.80 3.29 12.63
N GLU A 740 26.49 3.33 12.80
CA GLU A 740 25.82 3.22 14.10
C GLU A 740 24.73 2.13 14.05
N GLU A 741 24.60 1.33 15.10
CA GLU A 741 23.50 0.39 15.33
C GLU A 741 22.73 0.87 16.57
N LEU A 742 21.43 1.15 16.45
CA LEU A 742 20.63 1.61 17.60
C LEU A 742 19.95 0.47 18.37
N GLU A 743 19.66 -0.64 17.69
CA GLU A 743 18.78 -1.71 18.20
C GLU A 743 19.37 -3.11 17.96
N TYR A 744 20.68 -3.20 17.73
CA TYR A 744 21.40 -4.45 17.51
C TYR A 744 22.74 -4.42 18.24
N ASP A 745 22.91 -5.30 19.23
CA ASP A 745 24.10 -5.36 20.09
C ASP A 745 25.28 -6.13 19.46
N GLY A 746 25.13 -6.61 18.22
CA GLY A 746 26.17 -7.35 17.50
C GLY A 746 27.15 -6.47 16.72
N VAL A 747 27.97 -7.10 15.88
CA VAL A 747 28.86 -6.39 14.95
C VAL A 747 28.02 -5.61 13.95
N ASN A 748 28.42 -4.40 13.60
CA ASN A 748 27.70 -3.59 12.63
C ASN A 748 27.41 -4.39 11.33
N ARG A 749 26.17 -4.32 10.85
CA ARG A 749 25.65 -5.15 9.75
C ARG A 749 25.98 -4.61 8.36
N ALA A 750 26.63 -3.45 8.26
CA ALA A 750 27.05 -2.91 6.97
C ALA A 750 28.26 -3.69 6.41
N GLU A 751 28.15 -4.10 5.16
CA GLU A 751 29.21 -4.77 4.42
C GLU A 751 30.11 -3.72 3.77
N LEU A 752 31.34 -3.58 4.28
CA LEU A 752 32.37 -2.70 3.72
C LEU A 752 33.36 -3.54 2.89
N SER A 753 33.65 -3.15 1.65
CA SER A 753 34.72 -3.78 0.87
C SER A 753 35.32 -2.86 -0.20
N GLY A 754 36.63 -2.92 -0.39
CA GLY A 754 37.32 -2.21 -1.48
C GLY A 754 37.34 -0.69 -1.34
N ASN A 755 36.98 -0.16 -0.17
CA ASN A 755 37.00 1.27 0.09
C ASN A 755 38.43 1.72 0.40
N THR A 756 38.86 2.86 -0.15
CA THR A 756 40.23 3.38 0.03
C THR A 756 40.20 4.79 0.60
N PHE A 757 41.07 5.07 1.58
CA PHE A 757 41.27 6.39 2.17
C PHE A 757 42.68 6.90 1.86
N ALA A 758 42.83 8.22 1.66
CA ALA A 758 44.11 8.83 1.29
C ALA A 758 45.24 8.65 2.32
N ASP A 759 44.91 8.34 3.58
CA ASP A 759 45.88 7.97 4.63
C ASP A 759 46.39 6.51 4.52
N GLY A 760 45.94 5.78 3.50
CA GLY A 760 46.31 4.38 3.24
C GLY A 760 45.52 3.37 4.06
N THR A 761 44.55 3.81 4.86
CA THR A 761 43.59 2.91 5.51
C THR A 761 42.55 2.43 4.49
N GLY A 762 42.21 1.15 4.54
CA GLY A 762 41.24 0.54 3.63
C GLY A 762 40.56 -0.64 4.32
N ASN A 763 39.30 -0.88 3.96
CA ASN A 763 38.46 -1.95 4.50
C ASN A 763 38.04 -2.93 3.40
#